data_AF-A0AAW0EMW1-F1
#
_entry.id   AF-A0AAW0EMW1-F1
#
_cell.length_a   1.000
_cell.length_b   1.000
_cell.length_c   1.000
_cell.angle_alpha   90.00
_cell.angle_beta   90.00
_cell.angle_gamma   90.00
#
_symmetry.space_group_name_H-M   'P 1'
#
loop_
_entity.id
_entity.type
_entity.pdbx_description
1 polymer ?
#
loop_
_entity_poly.entity_id
_entity_poly.type
_entity_poly.pdbx_seq_one_letter_code
_entity_poly.pdbx_strand_id
1 'polypeptide(L)'
;MSTLATLRAANCTRLLHIRSDVVAACGDTSASVIQYTESFTKVAEATCAAPRAAYLFTPWLAPGAPVAEARAVWCVAKDGVHAVLTHTSPAAAATTPSQDATPTVVVDGLPDRVVGLRIVHQTMLAVCTATSVRLYSLDAASSASPVAAPMGECELPPWAAEPGAVIDVAAPACASATEETTVCVACFTQGRAFATLLVCTSSASAAVVRRTPAGGVPLPASSLPAPAGWRVGGWVVRWKRQELLVLCSSATETATRLAALSLRPTDQRELSRWLTPAELTASLGSAVTPAKVPASRDLCSDHDGEHVWLCDAATGPAVVLREVTATPMEERVLKGVTAKAQVVVASGAGCIFVLAGRTLYAVASGRSGTASESAAAAAPLQCETGTTSVAAVGGAHVRDAVLRYVLGTATGVSFVVRDAVYVRESGGVFTHAILSAIDTAFIADRQKHAVACVRYASVAQSLHPYTVLELLHGRRFAACDEAPVAGLLFALASALAGKPTLQHGGLQRLPAFGAASAAFFAVRGGGSSAARFASDVDRKQYVADVCSSATAALASGSLGAARLLFAVADRAVSLLYGGTAAVTHTHSAAELQCEAVIADSISVMRSFVDWSLTASSSIGVMSAHFGASHSLTKEAALRDGLAHPIDTSRQVHIRAVPVLRQPKRSI
;
A
#
# COMPACT_ATOMS: atom_id res chain seq x y z
N MET A 1 17.32 -3.47 22.36
CA MET A 1 16.79 -4.85 22.34
C MET A 1 15.96 -5.03 23.60
N SER A 2 14.74 -5.54 23.46
CA SER A 2 13.79 -5.69 24.56
C SER A 2 13.23 -7.11 24.59
N THR A 3 13.10 -7.71 25.77
CA THR A 3 12.34 -8.95 25.94
C THR A 3 10.86 -8.61 25.95
N LEU A 4 10.12 -9.12 24.96
CA LEU A 4 8.72 -8.80 24.75
C LEU A 4 7.81 -9.77 25.51
N ALA A 5 8.11 -11.08 25.47
CA ALA A 5 7.38 -12.09 26.22
C ALA A 5 8.23 -13.33 26.49
N THR A 6 7.88 -14.07 27.54
CA THR A 6 8.32 -15.46 27.73
C THR A 6 7.11 -16.35 27.51
N LEU A 7 7.14 -17.16 26.45
CA LEU A 7 6.07 -18.06 26.06
C LEU A 7 6.01 -19.26 27.01
N ARG A 8 4.79 -19.74 27.26
CA ARG A 8 4.56 -20.97 28.04
C ARG A 8 5.02 -22.21 27.27
N ALA A 9 4.84 -22.19 25.96
CA ALA A 9 5.17 -23.28 25.05
C ALA A 9 6.58 -23.11 24.45
N ALA A 10 7.34 -24.21 24.35
CA ALA A 10 8.70 -24.21 23.80
C ALA A 10 8.77 -24.70 22.33
N ASN A 11 7.65 -25.14 21.78
CA ASN A 11 7.54 -25.77 20.46
C ASN A 11 7.07 -24.80 19.36
N CYS A 12 7.22 -23.49 19.57
CA CYS A 12 6.94 -22.52 18.53
C CYS A 12 8.04 -22.58 17.47
N THR A 13 7.66 -22.85 16.22
CA THR A 13 8.57 -23.08 15.10
C THR A 13 8.52 -21.94 14.07
N ARG A 14 7.62 -20.97 14.24
CA ARG A 14 7.44 -19.84 13.32
C ARG A 14 7.08 -18.56 14.08
N LEU A 15 7.52 -17.42 13.56
CA LEU A 15 7.03 -16.11 13.95
C LEU A 15 6.32 -15.45 12.79
N LEU A 16 5.21 -14.78 13.06
CA LEU A 16 4.42 -14.04 12.08
C LEU A 16 4.13 -12.65 12.62
N HIS A 17 4.52 -11.62 11.88
CA HIS A 17 4.08 -10.26 12.15
C HIS A 17 2.72 -10.03 11.50
N ILE A 18 1.72 -9.70 12.32
CA ILE A 18 0.32 -9.62 11.88
C ILE A 18 -0.06 -8.18 11.53
N ARG A 19 0.33 -7.23 12.40
CA ARG A 19 0.16 -5.78 12.21
C ARG A 19 1.17 -5.03 13.07
N SER A 20 1.26 -3.70 12.92
CA SER A 20 2.29 -2.83 13.51
C SER A 20 2.54 -2.98 15.02
N ASP A 21 1.56 -3.48 15.77
CA ASP A 21 1.59 -3.68 17.23
C ASP A 21 1.32 -5.14 17.63
N VAL A 22 1.30 -6.10 16.70
CA VAL A 22 0.96 -7.50 16.98
C VAL A 22 1.88 -8.50 16.27
N VAL A 23 2.43 -9.42 17.05
CA VAL A 23 3.25 -10.54 16.58
C VAL A 23 2.69 -11.85 17.12
N ALA A 24 2.77 -12.93 16.34
CA ALA A 24 2.34 -14.25 16.73
C ALA A 24 3.50 -15.25 16.72
N ALA A 25 3.68 -15.97 17.82
CA ALA A 25 4.55 -17.11 17.92
C ALA A 25 3.73 -18.38 17.69
N CYS A 26 4.01 -19.09 16.59
CA CYS A 26 3.21 -20.19 16.10
C CYS A 26 3.95 -21.52 16.29
N GLY A 27 3.27 -22.49 16.91
CA GLY A 27 3.61 -23.90 16.81
C GLY A 27 2.84 -24.57 15.67
N ASP A 28 2.74 -25.90 15.74
CA ASP A 28 2.11 -26.69 14.69
C ASP A 28 0.57 -26.56 14.71
N THR A 29 -0.03 -26.44 15.90
CA THR A 29 -1.49 -26.43 16.09
C THR A 29 -2.01 -25.25 16.91
N SER A 30 -1.13 -24.38 17.44
CA SER A 30 -1.55 -23.21 18.21
C SER A 30 -0.58 -22.04 18.03
N ALA A 31 -1.07 -20.82 18.26
CA ALA A 31 -0.27 -19.61 18.25
C ALA A 31 -0.56 -18.74 19.47
N SER A 32 0.50 -18.19 20.05
CA SER A 32 0.42 -17.10 21.03
C SER A 32 0.49 -15.78 20.29
N VAL A 33 -0.61 -15.04 20.25
CA VAL A 33 -0.75 -13.73 19.58
C VAL A 33 -0.56 -12.65 20.62
N ILE A 34 0.43 -11.80 20.43
CA ILE A 34 0.92 -10.86 21.45
C ILE A 34 0.84 -9.44 20.90
N GLN A 35 0.10 -8.60 21.60
CA GLN A 35 0.07 -7.16 21.37
C GLN A 35 1.18 -6.48 22.18
N TYR A 36 1.84 -5.49 21.59
CA TYR A 36 2.90 -4.73 22.22
C TYR A 36 2.80 -3.23 21.91
N THR A 37 3.35 -2.40 22.79
CA THR A 37 3.49 -0.95 22.59
C THR A 37 4.66 -0.63 21.66
N GLU A 38 4.76 0.61 21.16
CA GLU A 38 5.93 1.10 20.41
C GLU A 38 7.25 0.94 21.19
N SER A 39 7.21 0.94 22.53
CA SER A 39 8.35 0.67 23.41
C SER A 39 8.65 -0.82 23.60
N PHE A 40 8.04 -1.70 22.80
CA PHE A 40 8.14 -3.16 22.87
C PHE A 40 7.74 -3.76 24.23
N THR A 41 6.77 -3.12 24.90
CA THR A 41 6.19 -3.65 26.14
C THR A 41 4.92 -4.41 25.81
N LYS A 42 4.78 -5.63 26.32
CA LYS A 42 3.59 -6.45 26.14
C LYS A 42 2.35 -5.76 26.73
N VAL A 43 1.29 -5.68 25.93
CA VAL A 43 -0.02 -5.11 26.30
C VAL A 43 -1.05 -6.21 26.55
N ALA A 44 -1.16 -7.13 25.61
CA ALA A 44 -2.16 -8.20 25.64
C ALA A 44 -1.58 -9.48 25.02
N GLU A 45 -2.15 -10.62 25.38
CA GLU A 45 -1.86 -11.91 24.78
C GLU A 45 -3.15 -12.71 24.65
N ALA A 46 -3.32 -13.34 23.50
CA ALA A 46 -4.35 -14.34 23.28
C ALA A 46 -3.72 -15.60 22.68
N THR A 47 -4.44 -16.71 22.76
CA THR A 47 -4.04 -17.96 22.12
C THR A 47 -5.15 -18.40 21.19
N CYS A 48 -4.80 -18.76 19.96
CA CYS A 48 -5.70 -19.45 19.04
C CYS A 48 -5.13 -20.83 18.70
N ALA A 49 -6.00 -21.81 18.50
CA ALA A 49 -5.62 -23.18 18.23
C ALA A 49 -6.48 -23.78 17.13
N ALA A 50 -5.88 -24.63 16.31
CA ALA A 50 -6.57 -25.45 15.33
C ALA A 50 -6.98 -26.81 15.95
N PRO A 51 -8.04 -27.45 15.44
CA PRO A 51 -8.40 -28.81 15.83
C PRO A 51 -7.30 -29.82 15.52
N ARG A 52 -7.27 -30.95 16.23
CA ARG A 52 -6.26 -32.02 16.04
C ARG A 52 -6.22 -32.60 14.61
N ALA A 53 -7.33 -32.56 13.90
CA ALA A 53 -7.42 -33.04 12.51
C ALA A 53 -6.75 -32.09 11.50
N ALA A 54 -6.38 -30.87 11.92
CA ALA A 54 -5.69 -29.93 11.07
C ALA A 54 -4.25 -30.37 10.83
N TYR A 55 -3.81 -30.31 9.57
CA TYR A 55 -2.41 -30.60 9.19
C TYR A 55 -1.60 -29.34 8.86
N LEU A 56 -2.27 -28.19 8.69
CA LEU A 56 -1.66 -26.87 8.55
C LEU A 56 -2.49 -25.82 9.27
N PHE A 57 -1.82 -24.78 9.78
CA PHE A 57 -2.44 -23.73 10.59
C PHE A 57 -1.72 -22.38 10.43
N THR A 58 -2.50 -21.31 10.45
CA THR A 58 -2.03 -19.92 10.55
C THR A 58 -3.02 -19.08 11.39
N PRO A 59 -2.54 -18.20 12.28
CA PRO A 59 -3.39 -17.27 13.00
C PRO A 59 -3.90 -16.15 12.07
N TRP A 60 -5.16 -15.77 12.24
CA TRP A 60 -5.77 -14.63 11.57
C TRP A 60 -6.29 -13.62 12.60
N LEU A 61 -5.92 -12.36 12.44
CA LEU A 61 -6.54 -11.24 13.14
C LEU A 61 -7.04 -10.25 12.09
N ALA A 62 -8.35 -10.05 12.04
CA ALA A 62 -8.97 -9.11 11.12
C ALA A 62 -8.49 -7.66 11.40
N PRO A 63 -8.50 -6.77 10.39
CA PRO A 63 -8.20 -5.36 10.59
C PRO A 63 -9.06 -4.75 11.69
N GLY A 64 -8.44 -4.01 12.62
CA GLY A 64 -9.14 -3.37 13.74
C GLY A 64 -9.61 -4.29 14.88
N ALA A 65 -9.57 -5.62 14.71
CA ALA A 65 -10.00 -6.54 15.76
C ALA A 65 -9.02 -6.54 16.96
N PRO A 66 -9.50 -6.68 18.21
CA PRO A 66 -8.66 -6.85 19.38
C PRO A 66 -7.97 -8.22 19.36
N VAL A 67 -6.80 -8.35 20.00
CA VAL A 67 -6.03 -9.61 20.00
C VAL A 67 -6.81 -10.81 20.55
N ALA A 68 -7.77 -10.59 21.45
CA ALA A 68 -8.67 -11.64 21.95
C ALA A 68 -9.53 -12.29 20.85
N GLU A 69 -9.76 -11.60 19.72
CA GLU A 69 -10.52 -12.12 18.58
C GLU A 69 -9.62 -12.80 17.53
N ALA A 70 -8.34 -13.06 17.84
CA ALA A 70 -7.47 -13.83 16.96
C ALA A 70 -8.04 -15.24 16.72
N ARG A 71 -8.21 -15.61 15.46
CA ARG A 71 -8.82 -16.86 15.02
C ARG A 71 -7.78 -17.79 14.44
N ALA A 72 -8.10 -19.08 14.42
CA ALA A 72 -7.35 -20.06 13.67
C ALA A 72 -7.89 -20.15 12.24
N VAL A 73 -6.99 -20.21 11.26
CA VAL A 73 -7.29 -20.64 9.88
C VAL A 73 -6.46 -21.89 9.63
N TRP A 74 -7.08 -22.99 9.21
CA TRP A 74 -6.41 -24.27 9.13
C TRP A 74 -6.89 -25.12 7.95
N CYS A 75 -6.05 -26.07 7.54
CA CYS A 75 -6.40 -27.02 6.48
C CYS A 75 -6.79 -28.38 7.06
N VAL A 76 -7.81 -29.00 6.45
CA VAL A 76 -8.19 -30.39 6.67
C VAL A 76 -8.25 -31.15 5.33
N ALA A 77 -8.12 -32.46 5.39
CA ALA A 77 -8.36 -33.35 4.26
C ALA A 77 -9.66 -34.10 4.52
N LYS A 78 -10.61 -34.04 3.58
CA LYS A 78 -11.89 -34.72 3.65
C LYS A 78 -12.14 -35.43 2.31
N ASP A 79 -12.30 -36.74 2.35
CA ASP A 79 -12.66 -37.56 1.17
C ASP A 79 -11.74 -37.37 -0.05
N GLY A 80 -10.43 -37.15 0.20
CA GLY A 80 -9.43 -36.92 -0.85
C GLY A 80 -9.34 -35.49 -1.38
N VAL A 81 -10.17 -34.57 -0.85
CA VAL A 81 -10.19 -33.15 -1.19
C VAL A 81 -9.74 -32.33 0.02
N HIS A 82 -9.11 -31.18 -0.23
CA HIS A 82 -8.63 -30.29 0.84
C HIS A 82 -9.55 -29.07 1.00
N ALA A 83 -9.73 -28.64 2.24
CA ALA A 83 -10.51 -27.46 2.57
C ALA A 83 -9.76 -26.60 3.59
N VAL A 84 -9.95 -25.29 3.50
CA VAL A 84 -9.47 -24.30 4.48
C VAL A 84 -10.66 -23.85 5.32
N LEU A 85 -10.53 -23.95 6.63
CA LEU A 85 -11.59 -23.68 7.59
C LEU A 85 -11.16 -22.60 8.59
N THR A 86 -12.14 -21.95 9.23
CA THR A 86 -11.94 -21.04 10.35
C THR A 86 -13.08 -21.17 11.37
N HIS A 87 -12.89 -20.73 12.61
CA HIS A 87 -13.99 -20.60 13.58
C HIS A 87 -14.62 -19.20 13.47
N THR A 88 -15.95 -19.09 13.64
CA THR A 88 -16.62 -17.81 13.82
C THR A 88 -16.21 -17.16 15.13
N SER A 89 -16.10 -15.82 15.16
CA SER A 89 -15.77 -15.10 16.40
C SER A 89 -16.86 -15.33 17.44
N PRO A 90 -16.53 -15.69 18.69
CA PRO A 90 -17.49 -15.64 19.77
C PRO A 90 -17.80 -14.16 20.04
N ALA A 91 -18.99 -13.71 19.63
CA ALA A 91 -19.51 -12.42 20.08
C ALA A 91 -19.59 -12.43 21.62
N ALA A 92 -18.71 -11.67 22.26
CA ALA A 92 -18.76 -11.11 23.62
C ALA A 92 -19.13 -12.00 24.84
N ALA A 93 -19.33 -13.32 24.74
CA ALA A 93 -19.73 -14.11 25.92
C ALA A 93 -19.27 -15.58 25.88
N ALA A 94 -17.99 -15.84 26.16
CA ALA A 94 -17.54 -17.05 26.88
C ALA A 94 -16.01 -17.02 27.04
N THR A 95 -15.53 -17.07 28.29
CA THR A 95 -14.11 -17.10 28.70
C THR A 95 -13.43 -18.46 28.49
N THR A 96 -13.96 -19.31 27.60
CA THR A 96 -13.35 -20.58 27.21
C THR A 96 -13.76 -20.90 25.77
N PRO A 97 -12.82 -21.26 24.87
CA PRO A 97 -13.18 -21.73 23.54
C PRO A 97 -13.97 -23.03 23.70
N SER A 98 -15.28 -23.01 23.46
CA SER A 98 -16.04 -24.25 23.34
C SER A 98 -15.57 -24.97 22.08
N GLN A 99 -15.29 -26.27 22.19
CA GLN A 99 -14.95 -27.13 21.05
C GLN A 99 -16.14 -27.33 20.08
N ASP A 100 -17.31 -26.76 20.40
CA ASP A 100 -18.58 -26.92 19.69
C ASP A 100 -18.90 -25.80 18.69
N ALA A 101 -17.99 -24.83 18.49
CA ALA A 101 -18.17 -23.82 17.44
C ALA A 101 -18.02 -24.47 16.06
N THR A 102 -19.14 -24.62 15.34
CA THR A 102 -19.16 -25.20 13.99
C THR A 102 -18.17 -24.47 13.08
N PRO A 103 -17.17 -25.19 12.50
CA PRO A 103 -16.18 -24.57 11.66
C PRO A 103 -16.83 -24.05 10.38
N THR A 104 -16.37 -22.90 9.92
CA THR A 104 -16.82 -22.28 8.67
C THR A 104 -15.82 -22.52 7.57
N VAL A 105 -16.32 -22.87 6.38
CA VAL A 105 -15.49 -23.11 5.21
C VAL A 105 -15.07 -21.79 4.60
N VAL A 106 -13.76 -21.56 4.49
CA VAL A 106 -13.15 -20.37 3.89
C VAL A 106 -12.86 -20.61 2.41
N VAL A 107 -12.27 -21.77 2.11
CA VAL A 107 -12.02 -22.28 0.76
C VAL A 107 -12.37 -23.76 0.76
N ASP A 108 -13.13 -24.20 -0.24
CA ASP A 108 -13.48 -25.61 -0.43
C ASP A 108 -12.94 -26.15 -1.75
N GLY A 109 -12.91 -27.47 -1.89
CA GLY A 109 -12.68 -28.09 -3.18
C GLY A 109 -11.22 -28.01 -3.70
N LEU A 110 -10.22 -27.88 -2.82
CA LEU A 110 -8.83 -27.81 -3.26
C LEU A 110 -8.33 -29.21 -3.69
N PRO A 111 -7.93 -29.39 -4.96
CA PRO A 111 -7.55 -30.71 -5.49
C PRO A 111 -6.17 -31.14 -4.97
N ASP A 112 -5.26 -30.18 -4.79
CA ASP A 112 -3.89 -30.44 -4.36
C ASP A 112 -3.74 -30.26 -2.85
N ARG A 113 -2.84 -31.05 -2.26
CA ARG A 113 -2.46 -30.89 -0.86
C ARG A 113 -1.84 -29.51 -0.65
N VAL A 114 -2.40 -28.78 0.31
CA VAL A 114 -1.85 -27.50 0.75
C VAL A 114 -0.54 -27.77 1.49
N VAL A 115 0.52 -27.07 1.11
CA VAL A 115 1.86 -27.15 1.73
C VAL A 115 2.19 -25.91 2.55
N GLY A 116 1.45 -24.82 2.36
CA GLY A 116 1.61 -23.58 3.13
C GLY A 116 0.34 -22.73 3.16
N LEU A 117 0.12 -22.07 4.31
CA LEU A 117 -0.90 -21.04 4.49
C LEU A 117 -0.23 -19.77 5.00
N ARG A 118 -0.49 -18.64 4.34
CA ARG A 118 -0.08 -17.31 4.83
C ARG A 118 -1.23 -16.33 4.75
N ILE A 119 -1.31 -15.46 5.76
CA ILE A 119 -2.19 -14.31 5.73
C ILE A 119 -1.32 -13.08 5.54
N VAL A 120 -1.63 -12.28 4.53
CA VAL A 120 -0.90 -11.06 4.18
C VAL A 120 -1.86 -9.87 4.27
N HIS A 121 -1.37 -8.75 4.77
CA HIS A 121 -2.14 -7.51 4.97
C HIS A 121 -3.45 -7.69 5.78
N GLN A 122 -3.56 -8.75 6.59
CA GLN A 122 -4.75 -9.13 7.38
C GLN A 122 -6.02 -9.44 6.56
N THR A 123 -6.03 -9.22 5.25
CA THR A 123 -7.21 -9.32 4.38
C THR A 123 -7.02 -10.26 3.20
N MET A 124 -5.85 -10.90 3.06
CA MET A 124 -5.62 -11.86 1.98
C MET A 124 -5.05 -13.16 2.52
N LEU A 125 -5.62 -14.27 2.06
CA LEU A 125 -5.16 -15.63 2.30
C LEU A 125 -4.39 -16.14 1.09
N ALA A 126 -3.12 -16.45 1.26
CA ALA A 126 -2.31 -17.19 0.30
C ALA A 126 -2.33 -18.67 0.64
N VAL A 127 -2.88 -19.48 -0.26
CA VAL A 127 -2.90 -20.94 -0.19
C VAL A 127 -1.84 -21.47 -1.15
N CYS A 128 -0.80 -22.11 -0.61
CA CYS A 128 0.32 -22.64 -1.37
C CYS A 128 0.16 -24.14 -1.54
N THR A 129 0.22 -24.62 -2.78
CA THR A 129 0.31 -26.04 -3.14
C THR A 129 1.71 -26.31 -3.73
N ALA A 130 1.99 -27.55 -4.14
CA ALA A 130 3.23 -27.87 -4.83
C ALA A 130 3.35 -27.24 -6.23
N THR A 131 2.24 -26.78 -6.80
CA THR A 131 2.10 -26.37 -8.20
C THR A 131 1.68 -24.90 -8.35
N SER A 132 1.04 -24.31 -7.35
CA SER A 132 0.63 -22.91 -7.41
C SER A 132 0.49 -22.24 -6.04
N VAL A 133 0.44 -20.91 -6.07
CA VAL A 133 0.04 -20.07 -4.94
C VAL A 133 -1.22 -19.31 -5.35
N ARG A 134 -2.35 -19.63 -4.71
CA ARG A 134 -3.64 -18.97 -4.93
C ARG A 134 -3.89 -17.93 -3.86
N LEU A 135 -4.28 -16.73 -4.27
CA LEU A 135 -4.63 -15.63 -3.39
C LEU A 135 -6.15 -15.51 -3.30
N TYR A 136 -6.66 -15.42 -2.08
CA TYR A 136 -8.06 -15.20 -1.78
C TYR A 136 -8.25 -13.97 -0.90
N SER A 137 -9.32 -13.22 -1.13
CA SER A 137 -9.74 -12.10 -0.31
C SER A 137 -10.47 -12.60 0.92
N LEU A 138 -10.10 -12.10 2.09
CA LEU A 138 -10.76 -12.37 3.37
C LEU A 138 -11.65 -11.18 3.74
N ASP A 139 -12.96 -11.40 3.78
CA ASP A 139 -13.91 -10.41 4.28
C ASP A 139 -14.03 -10.49 5.81
N ALA A 140 -13.76 -9.38 6.49
CA ALA A 140 -13.90 -9.23 7.93
C ALA A 140 -15.31 -8.77 8.36
N ALA A 141 -16.09 -8.21 7.44
CA ALA A 141 -17.39 -7.59 7.72
C ALA A 141 -18.58 -8.55 7.55
N SER A 142 -18.39 -9.71 6.92
CA SER A 142 -19.48 -10.66 6.72
C SER A 142 -19.73 -11.47 8.01
N SER A 143 -20.80 -11.11 8.72
CA SER A 143 -21.37 -11.93 9.80
C SER A 143 -21.96 -13.25 9.28
N ALA A 144 -22.18 -13.35 7.97
CA ALA A 144 -22.49 -14.57 7.25
C ALA A 144 -21.21 -15.11 6.63
N SER A 145 -20.83 -16.35 6.97
CA SER A 145 -19.76 -17.20 6.41
C SER A 145 -18.69 -16.48 5.55
N PRO A 146 -17.43 -16.34 6.01
CA PRO A 146 -16.37 -15.73 5.20
C PRO A 146 -16.04 -16.63 4.00
N VAL A 147 -16.78 -16.49 2.91
CA VAL A 147 -16.45 -17.08 1.61
C VAL A 147 -15.29 -16.26 1.06
N ALA A 148 -14.09 -16.85 1.02
CA ALA A 148 -12.94 -16.15 0.49
C ALA A 148 -13.04 -16.07 -1.05
N ALA A 149 -13.04 -14.85 -1.60
CA ALA A 149 -13.15 -14.66 -3.04
C ALA A 149 -11.80 -14.84 -3.72
N PRO A 150 -11.66 -15.63 -4.79
CA PRO A 150 -10.39 -15.80 -5.48
C PRO A 150 -9.96 -14.47 -6.12
N MET A 151 -8.69 -14.10 -5.92
CA MET A 151 -8.10 -12.86 -6.43
C MET A 151 -7.17 -13.10 -7.62
N GLY A 152 -6.44 -14.22 -7.59
CA GLY A 152 -5.45 -14.55 -8.61
C GLY A 152 -4.62 -15.78 -8.24
N GLU A 153 -3.85 -16.26 -9.20
CA GLU A 153 -3.01 -17.46 -9.06
C GLU A 153 -1.61 -17.19 -9.62
N CYS A 154 -0.60 -17.67 -8.90
CA CYS A 154 0.77 -17.75 -9.36
C CYS A 154 1.12 -19.22 -9.57
N GLU A 155 1.31 -19.63 -10.82
CA GLU A 155 1.88 -20.95 -11.12
C GLU A 155 3.33 -21.01 -10.63
N LEU A 156 3.66 -22.13 -9.99
CA LEU A 156 5.01 -22.44 -9.55
C LEU A 156 5.74 -23.26 -10.62
N PRO A 157 7.08 -23.19 -10.65
CA PRO A 157 7.85 -23.97 -11.61
C PRO A 157 7.73 -25.49 -11.35
N PRO A 158 7.93 -26.35 -12.37
CA PRO A 158 7.71 -27.80 -12.23
C PRO A 158 8.52 -28.47 -11.10
N TRP A 159 9.71 -27.93 -10.80
CA TRP A 159 10.58 -28.41 -9.74
C TRP A 159 10.13 -28.01 -8.32
N ALA A 160 9.07 -27.20 -8.18
CA ALA A 160 8.52 -26.82 -6.87
C ALA A 160 7.92 -28.02 -6.11
N ALA A 161 7.56 -29.09 -6.83
CA ALA A 161 7.10 -30.35 -6.25
C ALA A 161 8.25 -31.27 -5.79
N GLU A 162 9.51 -30.92 -6.05
CA GLU A 162 10.65 -31.74 -5.66
C GLU A 162 10.88 -31.73 -4.14
N PRO A 163 11.32 -32.86 -3.55
CA PRO A 163 11.71 -32.92 -2.14
C PRO A 163 12.78 -31.88 -1.80
N GLY A 164 12.50 -31.03 -0.81
CA GLY A 164 13.42 -29.99 -0.37
C GLY A 164 13.26 -28.65 -1.07
N ALA A 165 12.31 -28.51 -2.00
CA ALA A 165 11.87 -27.21 -2.47
C ALA A 165 11.24 -26.40 -1.32
N VAL A 166 11.61 -25.14 -1.20
CA VAL A 166 11.03 -24.21 -0.22
C VAL A 166 10.15 -23.22 -1.00
N ILE A 167 8.87 -23.15 -0.65
CA ILE A 167 7.90 -22.19 -1.20
C ILE A 167 7.50 -21.26 -0.07
N ASP A 168 7.65 -19.95 -0.27
CA ASP A 168 7.25 -18.98 0.73
C ASP A 168 6.81 -17.66 0.08
N VAL A 169 6.06 -16.88 0.85
CA VAL A 169 5.39 -15.67 0.40
C VAL A 169 5.78 -14.52 1.32
N ALA A 170 6.34 -13.46 0.75
CA ALA A 170 6.65 -12.23 1.45
C ALA A 170 5.74 -11.10 0.98
N ALA A 171 5.35 -10.25 1.91
CA ALA A 171 4.67 -9.00 1.67
C ALA A 171 5.26 -7.93 2.60
N PRO A 172 5.22 -6.63 2.24
CA PRO A 172 5.68 -5.58 3.12
C PRO A 172 4.85 -5.57 4.41
N ALA A 173 5.53 -5.53 5.56
CA ALA A 173 4.95 -5.88 6.85
C ALA A 173 3.91 -4.89 7.40
N CYS A 174 3.73 -3.74 6.74
CA CYS A 174 2.76 -2.72 7.12
C CYS A 174 2.40 -1.79 5.94
N ALA A 175 1.43 -2.20 5.11
CA ALA A 175 0.69 -1.28 4.26
C ALA A 175 -0.75 -1.26 4.76
N SER A 176 -1.14 -0.21 5.46
CA SER A 176 -2.53 0.04 5.83
C SER A 176 -3.33 0.29 4.54
N ALA A 177 -3.90 -0.76 3.94
CA ALA A 177 -4.88 -0.70 2.84
C ALA A 177 -4.68 0.43 1.80
N THR A 178 -3.43 0.74 1.43
CA THR A 178 -3.13 1.66 0.33
C THR A 178 -2.90 0.83 -0.92
N GLU A 179 -3.95 0.74 -1.72
CA GLU A 179 -4.00 0.86 -3.17
C GLU A 179 -3.15 -0.03 -4.11
N GLU A 180 -1.94 -0.44 -3.80
CA GLU A 180 -1.26 -1.54 -4.52
C GLU A 180 -0.46 -2.38 -3.52
N THR A 181 -1.03 -3.52 -3.12
CA THR A 181 -0.30 -4.46 -2.25
C THR A 181 0.56 -5.36 -3.14
N THR A 182 1.87 -5.29 -2.95
CA THR A 182 2.80 -6.17 -3.65
C THR A 182 3.07 -7.42 -2.83
N VAL A 183 2.99 -8.58 -3.47
CA VAL A 183 3.31 -9.87 -2.88
C VAL A 183 4.44 -10.48 -3.70
N CYS A 184 5.47 -10.97 -3.02
CA CYS A 184 6.54 -11.74 -3.62
C CYS A 184 6.36 -13.22 -3.27
N VAL A 185 6.17 -14.05 -4.28
CA VAL A 185 6.21 -15.50 -4.16
C VAL A 185 7.61 -15.95 -4.54
N ALA A 186 8.29 -16.64 -3.63
CA ALA A 186 9.62 -17.17 -3.85
C ALA A 186 9.61 -18.69 -3.71
N CYS A 187 10.29 -19.37 -4.63
CA CYS A 187 10.51 -20.81 -4.57
C CYS A 187 12.00 -21.11 -4.78
N PHE A 188 12.58 -21.99 -3.96
CA PHE A 188 14.01 -22.29 -3.99
C PHE A 188 14.25 -23.79 -3.98
N THR A 189 15.23 -24.26 -4.76
CA THR A 189 15.76 -25.62 -4.75
C THR A 189 17.28 -25.61 -4.60
N GLN A 190 17.91 -26.79 -4.69
CA GLN A 190 19.38 -26.89 -4.77
C GLN A 190 19.85 -26.27 -6.10
N GLY A 191 20.36 -25.05 -6.04
CA GLY A 191 20.97 -24.38 -7.19
C GLY A 191 20.04 -23.53 -8.06
N ARG A 192 18.73 -23.42 -7.77
CA ARG A 192 17.81 -22.54 -8.52
C ARG A 192 16.92 -21.72 -7.61
N ALA A 193 16.56 -20.54 -8.09
CA ALA A 193 15.61 -19.63 -7.47
C ALA A 193 14.53 -19.24 -8.48
N PHE A 194 13.29 -19.25 -8.05
CA PHE A 194 12.15 -18.68 -8.74
C PHE A 194 11.56 -17.57 -7.88
N ALA A 195 11.24 -16.45 -8.51
CA ALA A 195 10.62 -15.32 -7.84
C ALA A 195 9.54 -14.73 -8.75
N THR A 196 8.38 -14.45 -8.17
CA THR A 196 7.28 -13.79 -8.86
C THR A 196 6.77 -12.64 -8.01
N LEU A 197 6.53 -11.51 -8.65
CA LEU A 197 5.92 -10.33 -8.05
C LEU A 197 4.49 -10.20 -8.55
N LEU A 198 3.57 -10.33 -7.61
CA LEU A 198 2.16 -10.06 -7.81
C LEU A 198 1.83 -8.67 -7.27
N VAL A 199 1.01 -7.95 -8.02
CA VAL A 199 0.42 -6.69 -7.56
C VAL A 199 -1.08 -6.90 -7.44
N CYS A 200 -1.61 -6.69 -6.24
CA CYS A 200 -3.05 -6.68 -6.03
C CYS A 200 -3.56 -5.25 -6.26
N THR A 201 -4.24 -5.07 -7.39
CA THR A 201 -4.81 -3.78 -7.83
C THR A 201 -6.15 -3.49 -7.15
N SER A 202 -6.73 -4.47 -6.45
CA SER A 202 -7.93 -4.34 -5.63
C SER A 202 -8.06 -5.50 -4.65
N SER A 203 -9.05 -5.45 -3.75
CA SER A 203 -9.41 -6.57 -2.87
C SER A 203 -9.92 -7.81 -3.61
N ALA A 204 -10.16 -7.75 -4.93
CA ALA A 204 -10.70 -8.84 -5.73
C ALA A 204 -9.79 -9.27 -6.89
N SER A 205 -8.61 -8.67 -7.04
CA SER A 205 -7.73 -8.96 -8.17
C SER A 205 -6.26 -8.84 -7.81
N ALA A 206 -5.50 -9.88 -8.16
CA ALA A 206 -4.05 -9.92 -8.11
C ALA A 206 -3.50 -10.40 -9.45
N ALA A 207 -2.51 -9.69 -9.99
CA ALA A 207 -1.90 -10.01 -11.27
C ALA A 207 -0.39 -10.19 -11.11
N VAL A 208 0.17 -11.18 -11.81
CA VAL A 208 1.62 -11.34 -11.95
C VAL A 208 2.15 -10.22 -12.83
N VAL A 209 2.99 -9.35 -12.27
CA VAL A 209 3.59 -8.23 -13.02
C VAL A 209 4.96 -8.61 -13.55
N ARG A 210 5.72 -9.38 -12.76
CA ARG A 210 7.08 -9.80 -13.09
C ARG A 210 7.34 -11.20 -12.54
N ARG A 211 8.11 -12.00 -13.28
CA ARG A 211 8.50 -13.34 -12.83
C ARG A 211 9.85 -13.75 -13.41
N THR A 212 10.55 -14.64 -12.71
CA THR A 212 11.70 -15.35 -13.27
C THR A 212 11.28 -16.27 -14.43
N PRO A 213 12.21 -16.74 -15.29
CA PRO A 213 11.93 -17.81 -16.25
C PRO A 213 11.27 -19.02 -15.59
N ALA A 214 10.48 -19.78 -16.33
CA ALA A 214 9.82 -20.99 -15.80
C ALA A 214 10.81 -22.04 -15.27
N GLY A 215 12.03 -22.07 -15.83
CA GLY A 215 13.13 -22.90 -15.31
C GLY A 215 13.77 -22.37 -14.01
N GLY A 216 13.38 -21.19 -13.53
CA GLY A 216 14.10 -20.46 -12.48
C GLY A 216 15.44 -19.89 -12.96
N VAL A 217 16.03 -19.04 -12.13
CA VAL A 217 17.37 -18.50 -12.32
C VAL A 217 18.36 -19.35 -11.52
N PRO A 218 19.48 -19.81 -12.12
CA PRO A 218 20.53 -20.49 -11.37
C PRO A 218 21.04 -19.60 -10.23
N LEU A 219 21.28 -20.18 -9.06
CA LEU A 219 21.98 -19.48 -7.98
C LEU A 219 23.40 -19.10 -8.45
N PRO A 220 23.91 -17.92 -8.07
CA PRO A 220 25.22 -17.46 -8.54
C PRO A 220 26.32 -18.44 -8.13
N ALA A 221 27.06 -18.93 -9.14
CA ALA A 221 28.11 -19.93 -8.95
C ALA A 221 29.33 -19.35 -8.21
N SER A 222 30.00 -20.20 -7.44
CA SER A 222 31.34 -19.95 -6.93
C SER A 222 32.33 -19.89 -8.11
N SER A 223 33.45 -19.18 -7.98
CA SER A 223 34.55 -19.12 -8.97
C SER A 223 35.32 -20.45 -9.13
N LEU A 224 34.78 -21.55 -8.59
CA LEU A 224 35.25 -22.92 -8.74
C LEU A 224 34.21 -23.70 -9.56
N PRO A 225 34.61 -24.63 -10.44
CA PRO A 225 33.67 -25.44 -11.20
C PRO A 225 32.74 -26.13 -10.21
N ALA A 226 31.44 -25.81 -10.30
CA ALA A 226 30.46 -26.10 -9.28
C ALA A 226 30.41 -27.61 -8.98
N PRO A 227 30.72 -28.07 -7.76
CA PRO A 227 30.07 -29.25 -7.26
C PRO A 227 28.66 -28.85 -6.80
N ALA A 228 27.66 -29.63 -7.17
CA ALA A 228 26.29 -29.51 -6.67
C ALA A 228 26.27 -29.29 -5.14
N GLY A 229 25.38 -28.44 -4.62
CA GLY A 229 25.12 -28.39 -3.16
C GLY A 229 24.81 -27.04 -2.52
N TRP A 230 24.77 -25.93 -3.26
CA TRP A 230 24.31 -24.66 -2.68
C TRP A 230 22.80 -24.66 -2.47
N ARG A 231 22.38 -24.34 -1.25
CA ARG A 231 20.98 -24.18 -0.85
C ARG A 231 20.75 -22.83 -0.21
N VAL A 232 19.53 -22.31 -0.35
CA VAL A 232 19.09 -21.10 0.35
C VAL A 232 18.79 -21.48 1.81
N GLY A 233 19.50 -20.87 2.74
CA GLY A 233 19.29 -21.03 4.19
C GLY A 233 18.29 -20.03 4.77
N GLY A 234 18.19 -18.84 4.18
CA GLY A 234 17.24 -17.79 4.55
C GLY A 234 17.11 -16.76 3.44
N TRP A 235 16.03 -15.99 3.43
CA TRP A 235 15.75 -15.01 2.38
C TRP A 235 14.88 -13.86 2.89
N VAL A 236 15.03 -12.68 2.30
CA VAL A 236 14.20 -11.50 2.58
C VAL A 236 14.03 -10.64 1.35
N VAL A 237 12.94 -9.87 1.31
CA VAL A 237 12.73 -8.85 0.28
C VAL A 237 13.04 -7.48 0.84
N ARG A 238 13.97 -6.78 0.21
CA ARG A 238 14.26 -5.37 0.48
C ARG A 238 13.35 -4.51 -0.35
N TRP A 239 12.12 -4.32 0.12
CA TRP A 239 11.04 -3.65 -0.60
C TRP A 239 11.41 -2.25 -1.09
N LYS A 240 12.10 -1.45 -0.28
CA LYS A 240 12.53 -0.10 -0.67
C LYS A 240 13.54 -0.12 -1.82
N ARG A 241 14.39 -1.14 -1.88
CA ARG A 241 15.42 -1.29 -2.93
C ARG A 241 14.97 -2.14 -4.11
N GLN A 242 13.85 -2.84 -3.96
CA GLN A 242 13.33 -3.84 -4.88
C GLN A 242 14.38 -4.91 -5.16
N GLU A 243 14.81 -5.62 -4.11
CA GLU A 243 15.82 -6.68 -4.19
C GLU A 243 15.36 -7.89 -3.36
N LEU A 244 15.49 -9.10 -3.92
CA LEU A 244 15.33 -10.35 -3.19
C LEU A 244 16.71 -10.81 -2.72
N LEU A 245 17.00 -10.65 -1.43
CA LEU A 245 18.25 -11.05 -0.81
C LEU A 245 18.14 -12.48 -0.30
N VAL A 246 19.10 -13.33 -0.66
CA VAL A 246 19.17 -14.72 -0.24
C VAL A 246 20.49 -15.00 0.45
N LEU A 247 20.43 -15.75 1.54
CA LEU A 247 21.57 -16.32 2.24
C LEU A 247 21.80 -17.73 1.71
N CYS A 248 22.86 -17.91 0.96
CA CYS A 248 23.26 -19.19 0.40
C CYS A 248 24.24 -19.88 1.35
N SER A 249 24.08 -21.20 1.51
CA SER A 249 25.00 -22.09 2.24
C SER A 249 25.33 -23.31 1.40
N SER A 250 26.51 -23.88 1.59
CA SER A 250 26.92 -25.15 0.99
C SER A 250 27.23 -26.17 2.08
N ALA A 251 27.06 -27.46 1.79
CA ALA A 251 27.52 -28.53 2.67
C ALA A 251 29.05 -28.66 2.68
N THR A 252 29.71 -28.22 1.60
CA THR A 252 31.17 -28.33 1.41
C THR A 252 31.92 -27.09 1.84
N GLU A 253 31.28 -25.92 1.85
CA GLU A 253 31.87 -24.67 2.32
C GLU A 253 31.31 -24.33 3.70
N THR A 254 32.19 -24.04 4.66
CA THR A 254 31.79 -23.55 5.98
C THR A 254 31.27 -22.10 5.95
N ALA A 255 31.55 -21.37 4.86
CA ALA A 255 31.16 -19.99 4.68
C ALA A 255 29.77 -19.86 4.06
N THR A 256 28.97 -18.93 4.58
CA THR A 256 27.74 -18.48 3.94
C THR A 256 28.00 -17.29 3.03
N ARG A 257 27.13 -17.07 2.04
CA ARG A 257 27.22 -15.96 1.10
C ARG A 257 25.88 -15.28 0.92
N LEU A 258 25.92 -13.98 0.65
CA LEU A 258 24.75 -13.22 0.27
C LEU A 258 24.71 -13.05 -1.24
N ALA A 259 23.52 -13.22 -1.82
CA ALA A 259 23.23 -12.88 -3.21
C ALA A 259 21.91 -12.11 -3.26
N ALA A 260 21.78 -11.18 -4.21
CA ALA A 260 20.56 -10.40 -4.39
C ALA A 260 20.07 -10.48 -5.83
N LEU A 261 18.84 -10.91 -6.02
CA LEU A 261 18.15 -10.86 -7.31
C LEU A 261 17.47 -9.49 -7.43
N SER A 262 17.74 -8.77 -8.51
CA SER A 262 17.07 -7.49 -8.77
C SER A 262 15.60 -7.72 -9.07
N LEU A 263 14.73 -7.06 -8.30
CA LEU A 263 13.29 -6.99 -8.51
C LEU A 263 12.88 -5.67 -9.17
N ARG A 264 13.83 -4.84 -9.61
CA ARG A 264 13.54 -3.56 -10.27
C ARG A 264 12.91 -3.76 -11.66
N PRO A 265 12.06 -2.82 -12.12
CA PRO A 265 11.54 -2.88 -13.48
C PRO A 265 12.70 -2.69 -14.46
N THR A 266 12.89 -3.66 -15.33
CA THR A 266 13.69 -3.53 -16.55
C THR A 266 12.72 -3.46 -17.73
N ASP A 267 13.22 -3.18 -18.94
CA ASP A 267 12.40 -3.19 -20.16
C ASP A 267 11.74 -4.56 -20.43
N GLN A 268 12.14 -5.60 -19.68
CA GLN A 268 11.59 -6.94 -19.74
C GLN A 268 10.78 -7.26 -18.47
N ARG A 269 9.65 -7.97 -18.63
CA ARG A 269 8.85 -8.51 -17.49
C ARG A 269 9.57 -9.64 -16.73
N GLU A 270 10.75 -10.05 -17.20
CA GLU A 270 11.49 -11.18 -16.69
C GLU A 270 12.50 -10.77 -15.61
N LEU A 271 12.49 -11.49 -14.49
CA LEU A 271 13.46 -11.35 -13.41
C LEU A 271 14.61 -12.34 -13.63
N SER A 272 15.77 -11.89 -14.10
CA SER A 272 16.89 -12.80 -14.41
C SER A 272 18.25 -12.32 -13.89
N ARG A 273 18.34 -11.08 -13.39
CA ARG A 273 19.61 -10.44 -13.06
C ARG A 273 19.94 -10.50 -11.57
N TRP A 274 20.96 -11.30 -11.23
CA TRP A 274 21.66 -11.19 -9.95
C TRP A 274 22.52 -9.92 -9.91
N LEU A 275 22.55 -9.24 -8.77
CA LEU A 275 23.49 -8.14 -8.52
C LEU A 275 24.92 -8.68 -8.49
N THR A 276 25.83 -7.92 -9.07
CA THR A 276 27.28 -8.20 -8.95
C THR A 276 27.74 -8.01 -7.49
N PRO A 277 28.87 -8.60 -7.07
CA PRO A 277 29.39 -8.41 -5.71
C PRO A 277 29.61 -6.93 -5.35
N ALA A 278 30.04 -6.11 -6.31
CA ALA A 278 30.23 -4.67 -6.11
C ALA A 278 28.90 -3.94 -5.90
N GLU A 279 27.88 -4.23 -6.73
CA GLU A 279 26.53 -3.66 -6.59
C GLU A 279 25.88 -4.07 -5.27
N LEU A 280 26.05 -5.33 -4.86
CA LEU A 280 25.52 -5.83 -3.59
C LEU A 280 26.21 -5.14 -2.40
N THR A 281 27.54 -5.00 -2.44
CA THR A 281 28.28 -4.27 -1.40
C THR A 281 27.80 -2.82 -1.30
N ALA A 282 27.65 -2.14 -2.44
CA ALA A 282 27.11 -0.78 -2.50
C ALA A 282 25.66 -0.70 -2.01
N SER A 283 24.83 -1.71 -2.30
CA SER A 283 23.43 -1.75 -1.86
C SER A 283 23.26 -2.03 -0.37
N LEU A 284 24.18 -2.79 0.24
CA LEU A 284 24.21 -3.02 1.68
C LEU A 284 24.77 -1.81 2.45
N GLY A 285 25.59 -0.97 1.82
CA GLY A 285 26.18 0.21 2.48
C GLY A 285 27.18 -0.15 3.58
N SER A 286 27.74 -1.35 3.54
CA SER A 286 28.57 -1.92 4.61
C SER A 286 29.95 -2.34 4.12
N ALA A 287 30.90 -2.40 5.06
CA ALA A 287 32.24 -2.94 4.85
C ALA A 287 32.25 -4.48 4.68
N VAL A 288 31.12 -5.16 4.94
CA VAL A 288 31.01 -6.60 4.77
C VAL A 288 30.99 -6.95 3.29
N THR A 289 31.96 -7.75 2.86
CA THR A 289 32.01 -8.27 1.49
C THR A 289 31.04 -9.45 1.34
N PRO A 290 30.15 -9.47 0.32
CA PRO A 290 29.15 -10.54 0.13
C PRO A 290 29.74 -11.94 -0.04
N ALA A 291 31.02 -12.01 -0.41
CA ALA A 291 31.78 -13.24 -0.58
C ALA A 291 32.28 -13.86 0.74
N LYS A 292 32.26 -13.12 1.86
CA LYS A 292 32.76 -13.57 3.17
C LYS A 292 31.81 -13.14 4.29
N VAL A 293 30.60 -13.69 4.26
CA VAL A 293 29.61 -13.47 5.31
C VAL A 293 29.86 -14.47 6.45
N PRO A 294 29.90 -14.04 7.73
CA PRO A 294 30.05 -14.96 8.86
C PRO A 294 29.00 -16.07 8.82
N ALA A 295 29.38 -17.29 9.21
CA ALA A 295 28.49 -18.45 9.20
C ALA A 295 27.17 -18.12 9.90
N SER A 296 26.09 -18.07 9.14
CA SER A 296 24.76 -17.68 9.61
C SER A 296 23.75 -18.72 9.15
N ARG A 297 22.69 -18.95 9.93
CA ARG A 297 21.67 -19.94 9.59
C ARG A 297 20.46 -19.31 8.91
N ASP A 298 20.17 -18.07 9.25
CA ASP A 298 18.96 -17.39 8.79
C ASP A 298 19.22 -15.90 8.53
N LEU A 299 18.29 -15.28 7.82
CA LEU A 299 18.32 -13.90 7.36
C LEU A 299 16.96 -13.26 7.64
N CYS A 300 16.96 -12.08 8.25
CA CYS A 300 15.76 -11.30 8.46
C CYS A 300 16.00 -9.83 8.09
N SER A 301 14.92 -9.09 7.92
CA SER A 301 14.98 -7.66 7.70
C SER A 301 13.83 -6.96 8.41
N ASP A 302 13.95 -5.65 8.60
CA ASP A 302 12.78 -4.85 8.93
C ASP A 302 11.81 -4.75 7.73
N HIS A 303 10.64 -4.15 7.96
CA HIS A 303 9.53 -4.15 7.00
C HIS A 303 9.86 -3.61 5.60
N ASP A 304 10.78 -2.66 5.48
CA ASP A 304 11.19 -2.04 4.20
C ASP A 304 12.47 -2.69 3.64
N GLY A 305 13.14 -3.51 4.46
CA GLY A 305 14.44 -4.12 4.22
C GLY A 305 15.60 -3.13 4.12
N GLU A 306 15.48 -2.02 4.83
CA GLU A 306 16.58 -1.07 5.04
C GLU A 306 17.61 -1.66 6.01
N HIS A 307 17.12 -2.32 7.06
CA HIS A 307 17.96 -2.99 8.05
C HIS A 307 17.91 -4.50 7.86
N VAL A 308 19.05 -5.11 7.56
CA VAL A 308 19.16 -6.55 7.31
C VAL A 308 20.02 -7.19 8.39
N TRP A 309 19.49 -8.24 8.99
CA TRP A 309 20.08 -8.95 10.11
C TRP A 309 20.37 -10.40 9.74
N LEU A 310 21.60 -10.82 9.98
CA LEU A 310 21.99 -12.22 9.97
C LEU A 310 21.82 -12.80 11.37
N CYS A 311 21.29 -14.01 11.43
CA CYS A 311 21.15 -14.75 12.66
C CYS A 311 22.12 -15.93 12.68
N ASP A 312 23.05 -15.91 13.63
CA ASP A 312 23.99 -16.99 13.89
C ASP A 312 23.64 -17.70 15.19
N ALA A 313 23.41 -19.00 15.07
CA ALA A 313 23.15 -19.92 16.17
C ALA A 313 24.16 -21.08 16.19
N ALA A 314 25.29 -20.97 15.48
CA ALA A 314 26.13 -22.13 15.16
C ALA A 314 27.30 -22.38 16.12
N THR A 315 27.81 -21.39 16.88
CA THR A 315 29.14 -21.56 17.51
C THR A 315 29.38 -20.98 18.92
N GLY A 316 28.41 -20.29 19.55
CA GLY A 316 28.62 -19.63 20.86
C GLY A 316 27.70 -20.12 22.00
N PRO A 317 27.86 -19.64 23.24
CA PRO A 317 26.88 -19.86 24.32
C PRO A 317 25.58 -19.06 24.13
N ALA A 318 25.52 -18.19 23.12
CA ALA A 318 24.44 -17.24 22.86
C ALA A 318 24.13 -17.14 21.36
N VAL A 319 22.93 -16.68 21.03
CA VAL A 319 22.52 -16.32 19.66
C VAL A 319 23.03 -14.93 19.33
N VAL A 320 23.67 -14.77 18.18
CA VAL A 320 24.24 -13.49 17.74
C VAL A 320 23.48 -12.98 16.53
N LEU A 321 23.01 -11.75 16.61
CA LEU A 321 22.38 -11.01 15.54
C LEU A 321 23.37 -10.00 14.99
N ARG A 322 23.51 -9.95 13.67
CA ARG A 322 24.50 -9.12 13.00
C ARG A 322 23.83 -8.25 11.95
N GLU A 323 23.83 -6.95 12.14
CA GLU A 323 23.27 -6.01 11.15
C GLU A 323 24.28 -5.78 10.03
N VAL A 324 24.02 -6.34 8.85
CA VAL A 324 24.92 -6.22 7.70
C VAL A 324 24.77 -4.91 6.95
N THR A 325 23.75 -4.12 7.27
CA THR A 325 23.50 -2.79 6.68
C THR A 325 24.06 -1.64 7.52
N ALA A 326 24.49 -1.91 8.75
CA ALA A 326 25.09 -0.91 9.63
C ALA A 326 26.58 -0.67 9.30
N THR A 327 27.04 0.57 9.50
CA THR A 327 28.44 0.97 9.33
C THR A 327 28.94 1.71 10.59
N PRO A 328 29.86 1.13 11.39
CA PRO A 328 30.36 -0.24 11.31
C PRO A 328 29.25 -1.27 11.60
N MET A 329 29.51 -2.52 11.23
CA MET A 329 28.62 -3.65 11.47
C MET A 329 28.24 -3.75 12.96
N GLU A 330 26.94 -3.79 13.26
CA GLU A 330 26.43 -3.87 14.62
C GLU A 330 26.16 -5.33 15.01
N GLU A 331 26.74 -5.79 16.12
CA GLU A 331 26.47 -7.12 16.67
C GLU A 331 25.64 -7.00 17.96
N ARG A 332 24.62 -7.86 18.08
CA ARG A 332 23.77 -7.95 19.27
C ARG A 332 23.69 -9.39 19.74
N VAL A 333 24.05 -9.61 21.00
CA VAL A 333 24.03 -10.94 21.62
C VAL A 333 22.75 -11.11 22.43
N LEU A 334 21.97 -12.14 22.11
CA LEU A 334 20.81 -12.54 22.92
C LEU A 334 21.29 -13.21 24.21
N LYS A 335 21.22 -12.48 25.32
CA LYS A 335 21.59 -12.98 26.65
C LYS A 335 20.54 -13.99 27.14
N GLY A 336 21.01 -15.08 27.77
CA GLY A 336 20.15 -16.06 28.45
C GLY A 336 19.60 -17.20 27.59
N VAL A 337 20.09 -17.38 26.36
CA VAL A 337 19.65 -18.47 25.47
C VAL A 337 20.86 -19.22 24.93
N THR A 338 20.88 -20.55 25.07
CA THR A 338 21.96 -21.39 24.53
C THR A 338 21.85 -21.50 23.00
N ALA A 339 22.97 -21.54 22.26
CA ALA A 339 22.96 -21.73 20.80
C ALA A 339 22.32 -23.04 20.30
N LYS A 340 22.05 -24.00 21.19
CA LYS A 340 21.26 -25.20 20.87
C LYS A 340 19.75 -24.93 20.75
N ALA A 341 19.27 -23.76 21.19
CA ALA A 341 17.88 -23.40 21.08
C ALA A 341 17.49 -23.17 19.61
N GLN A 342 16.30 -23.63 19.23
CA GLN A 342 15.70 -23.24 17.97
C GLN A 342 15.52 -21.72 17.97
N VAL A 343 15.97 -21.08 16.89
CA VAL A 343 15.82 -19.64 16.67
C VAL A 343 14.98 -19.44 15.43
N VAL A 344 13.97 -18.59 15.54
CA VAL A 344 13.14 -18.18 14.42
C VAL A 344 13.00 -16.67 14.44
N VAL A 345 12.97 -16.07 13.27
CA VAL A 345 12.98 -14.62 13.08
C VAL A 345 11.79 -14.17 12.23
N ALA A 346 11.30 -12.96 12.47
CA ALA A 346 10.28 -12.35 11.64
C ALA A 346 10.50 -10.85 11.50
N SER A 347 10.15 -10.32 10.33
CA SER A 347 10.19 -8.89 10.02
C SER A 347 9.06 -8.15 10.75
N GLY A 348 9.38 -7.04 11.41
CA GLY A 348 8.42 -6.15 12.07
C GLY A 348 8.45 -4.73 11.52
N ALA A 349 7.48 -3.91 11.95
CA ALA A 349 7.49 -2.47 11.68
C ALA A 349 8.66 -1.80 12.43
N GLY A 350 9.73 -1.44 11.71
CA GLY A 350 10.93 -0.80 12.27
C GLY A 350 11.75 -1.65 13.25
N CYS A 351 11.55 -2.97 13.26
CA CYS A 351 12.30 -3.91 14.10
C CYS A 351 12.31 -5.31 13.49
N ILE A 352 13.07 -6.21 14.10
CA ILE A 352 12.92 -7.65 13.91
C ILE A 352 12.47 -8.32 15.21
N PHE A 353 11.67 -9.38 15.07
CA PHE A 353 11.31 -10.27 16.16
C PHE A 353 12.19 -11.50 16.12
N VAL A 354 12.68 -11.92 17.29
CA VAL A 354 13.48 -13.12 17.42
C VAL A 354 12.92 -13.96 18.55
N LEU A 355 12.50 -15.19 18.24
CA LEU A 355 12.12 -16.16 19.24
C LEU A 355 13.28 -17.13 19.38
N ALA A 356 13.85 -17.18 20.57
CA ALA A 356 14.95 -18.06 20.90
C ALA A 356 14.55 -18.93 22.11
N GLY A 357 14.28 -20.20 21.84
CA GLY A 357 13.66 -21.09 22.82
C GLY A 357 12.24 -20.64 23.16
N ARG A 358 12.03 -20.11 24.38
CA ARG A 358 10.72 -19.61 24.85
C ARG A 358 10.64 -18.08 24.89
N THR A 359 11.75 -17.40 24.66
CA THR A 359 11.81 -15.95 24.88
C THR A 359 11.69 -15.23 23.55
N LEU A 360 10.69 -14.36 23.46
CA LEU A 360 10.45 -13.50 22.32
C LEU A 360 11.11 -12.15 22.58
N TYR A 361 12.03 -11.77 21.69
CA TYR A 361 12.76 -10.50 21.71
C TYR A 361 12.28 -9.60 20.57
N ALA A 362 12.25 -8.30 20.83
CA ALA A 362 12.15 -7.26 19.81
C ALA A 362 13.48 -6.52 19.72
N VAL A 363 14.00 -6.41 18.49
CA VAL A 363 15.30 -5.83 18.20
C VAL A 363 15.06 -4.64 17.28
N ALA A 364 15.04 -3.44 17.87
CA ALA A 364 14.83 -2.19 17.13
C ALA A 364 15.96 -1.93 16.13
N SER A 365 15.63 -1.49 14.92
CA SER A 365 16.65 -1.10 13.94
C SER A 365 17.52 0.06 14.48
N GLY A 366 18.84 0.04 14.22
CA GLY A 366 19.76 1.06 14.70
C GLY A 366 19.45 2.44 14.11
N ARG A 367 18.77 3.32 14.87
CA ARG A 367 18.79 4.76 14.62
C ARG A 367 20.07 5.32 15.24
N SER A 368 21.07 5.61 14.42
CA SER A 368 22.22 6.44 14.81
C SER A 368 21.72 7.83 15.21
N GLY A 369 21.45 8.01 16.51
CA GLY A 369 21.66 9.28 17.18
C GLY A 369 23.06 9.23 17.73
N THR A 370 23.95 10.09 17.23
CA THR A 370 25.30 10.24 17.75
C THR A 370 25.25 10.60 19.24
N ALA A 371 25.51 9.61 20.09
CA ALA A 371 25.98 9.81 21.45
C ALA A 371 27.23 8.93 21.58
N SER A 372 28.38 9.52 21.25
CA SER A 372 29.68 8.90 21.51
C SER A 372 29.92 8.95 23.02
N GLU A 373 29.98 7.77 23.65
CA GLU A 373 30.61 7.63 24.95
C GLU A 373 32.13 7.75 24.76
N SER A 374 32.72 8.82 25.30
CA SER A 374 34.12 8.86 25.68
C SER A 374 34.23 9.56 27.02
N ALA A 375 34.81 8.85 27.99
CA ALA A 375 35.06 9.32 29.34
C ALA A 375 36.32 10.20 29.39
N ALA A 376 36.20 11.43 29.89
CA ALA A 376 37.18 12.10 30.76
C ALA A 376 36.61 13.43 31.28
N ALA A 377 36.83 13.68 32.57
CA ALA A 377 36.28 14.76 33.36
C ALA A 377 36.79 16.16 32.99
N ALA A 378 35.86 17.13 32.86
CA ALA A 378 35.97 18.51 33.33
C ALA A 378 34.63 19.24 33.09
N ALA A 379 34.03 19.78 34.14
CA ALA A 379 32.91 20.72 34.09
C ALA A 379 33.43 22.13 34.42
N PRO A 380 32.69 23.23 34.16
CA PRO A 380 31.71 23.47 33.09
C PRO A 380 31.95 24.82 32.38
N LEU A 381 31.59 24.94 31.10
CA LEU A 381 31.15 26.23 30.55
C LEU A 381 29.91 26.01 29.66
N GLN A 382 28.89 26.79 29.99
CA GLN A 382 27.51 26.70 29.54
C GLN A 382 27.36 26.96 28.04
N CYS A 383 26.52 26.15 27.40
CA CYS A 383 25.72 26.55 26.25
C CYS A 383 24.42 25.73 26.30
N GLU A 384 23.31 26.39 26.60
CA GLU A 384 22.01 25.77 26.87
C GLU A 384 21.37 25.23 25.58
N THR A 385 21.44 23.92 25.38
CA THR A 385 20.51 23.16 24.53
C THR A 385 19.52 22.43 25.43
N GLY A 386 18.35 23.06 25.61
CA GLY A 386 17.24 22.49 26.36
C GLY A 386 16.68 21.24 25.67
N THR A 387 16.80 20.12 26.37
CA THR A 387 15.96 18.93 26.24
C THR A 387 14.48 19.28 26.31
N THR A 388 13.66 18.75 25.39
CA THR A 388 12.22 18.57 25.62
C THR A 388 11.77 17.18 25.16
N SER A 389 11.69 16.26 26.13
CA SER A 389 10.49 15.47 26.45
C SER A 389 9.46 15.33 25.31
N VAL A 390 9.34 14.12 24.75
CA VAL A 390 8.19 13.71 23.92
C VAL A 390 7.01 13.39 24.84
N ALA A 391 6.53 14.43 25.51
CA ALA A 391 5.18 14.53 26.03
C ALA A 391 4.69 15.91 25.60
N ALA A 392 3.70 15.94 24.70
CA ALA A 392 2.99 17.15 24.26
C ALA A 392 3.78 18.24 23.50
N VAL A 393 4.66 17.89 22.53
CA VAL A 393 5.12 18.88 21.54
C VAL A 393 4.08 18.99 20.42
N GLY A 394 3.27 20.05 20.50
CA GLY A 394 1.94 20.15 19.92
C GLY A 394 1.82 20.23 18.39
N GLY A 395 0.66 19.79 17.89
CA GLY A 395 0.25 19.89 16.48
C GLY A 395 0.25 21.31 15.89
N ALA A 396 0.52 22.34 16.69
CA ALA A 396 0.77 23.71 16.23
C ALA A 396 2.10 23.82 15.45
N HIS A 397 3.20 23.26 15.95
CA HIS A 397 4.52 23.39 15.30
C HIS A 397 4.61 22.67 13.94
N VAL A 398 3.93 21.54 13.80
CA VAL A 398 3.83 20.78 12.52
C VAL A 398 2.98 21.55 11.52
N ARG A 399 1.83 22.07 11.96
CA ARG A 399 0.97 22.94 11.13
C ARG A 399 1.71 24.18 10.67
N ASP A 400 2.44 24.85 11.56
CA ASP A 400 3.18 26.09 11.26
C ASP A 400 4.34 25.84 10.29
N ALA A 401 5.00 24.68 10.34
CA ALA A 401 6.01 24.31 9.37
C ALA A 401 5.42 24.08 7.97
N VAL A 402 4.26 23.42 7.86
CA VAL A 402 3.54 23.27 6.59
C VAL A 402 3.06 24.63 6.06
N LEU A 403 2.49 25.47 6.93
CA LEU A 403 2.07 26.82 6.55
C LEU A 403 3.24 27.66 6.05
N ARG A 404 4.39 27.64 6.74
CA ARG A 404 5.57 28.38 6.29
C ARG A 404 6.04 27.94 4.91
N TYR A 405 6.04 26.65 4.61
CA TYR A 405 6.38 26.13 3.28
C TYR A 405 5.37 26.56 2.21
N VAL A 406 4.07 26.34 2.48
CA VAL A 406 2.99 26.63 1.53
C VAL A 406 2.93 28.13 1.22
N LEU A 407 3.09 28.98 2.23
CA LEU A 407 3.13 30.44 2.10
C LEU A 407 4.45 30.95 1.46
N GLY A 408 5.43 30.07 1.23
CA GLY A 408 6.70 30.42 0.56
C GLY A 408 7.77 31.04 1.46
N THR A 409 7.57 30.97 2.78
CA THR A 409 8.55 31.44 3.78
C THR A 409 9.55 30.35 4.20
N ALA A 410 9.35 29.10 3.75
CA ALA A 410 10.28 27.99 3.90
C ALA A 410 10.45 27.23 2.59
N THR A 411 11.62 26.63 2.38
CA THR A 411 11.99 25.95 1.12
C THR A 411 11.54 24.49 1.05
N GLY A 412 11.20 23.87 2.18
CA GLY A 412 10.76 22.48 2.23
C GLY A 412 10.12 22.09 3.56
N VAL A 413 9.63 20.85 3.62
CA VAL A 413 9.08 20.22 4.83
C VAL A 413 9.87 18.93 5.08
N SER A 414 10.38 18.72 6.31
CA SER A 414 11.23 17.57 6.66
C SER A 414 10.45 16.33 7.12
N PHE A 415 9.13 16.34 7.01
CA PHE A 415 8.24 15.28 7.50
C PHE A 415 7.08 15.02 6.52
N VAL A 416 6.44 13.86 6.67
CA VAL A 416 5.28 13.45 5.86
C VAL A 416 4.05 14.26 6.26
N VAL A 417 3.49 15.01 5.31
CA VAL A 417 2.28 15.82 5.54
C VAL A 417 1.04 14.94 5.42
N ARG A 418 0.43 14.61 6.56
CA ARG A 418 -0.83 13.86 6.66
C ARG A 418 -2.02 14.81 6.69
N ASP A 419 -2.70 14.98 5.57
CA ASP A 419 -3.75 16.00 5.41
C ASP A 419 -4.97 15.81 6.33
N ALA A 420 -5.30 14.55 6.67
CA ALA A 420 -6.45 14.20 7.51
C ALA A 420 -6.38 14.85 8.90
N VAL A 421 -5.18 15.17 9.39
CA VAL A 421 -4.96 15.86 10.68
C VAL A 421 -5.42 17.33 10.62
N TYR A 422 -5.49 17.91 9.42
CA TYR A 422 -5.95 19.28 9.21
C TYR A 422 -7.44 19.36 8.89
N VAL A 423 -8.11 18.23 8.67
CA VAL A 423 -9.55 18.16 8.44
C VAL A 423 -10.26 17.98 9.78
N ARG A 424 -11.23 18.85 10.07
CA ARG A 424 -12.13 18.69 11.22
C ARG A 424 -13.55 18.58 10.74
N GLU A 425 -14.24 17.55 11.22
CA GLU A 425 -15.67 17.37 11.04
C GLU A 425 -16.40 17.76 12.34
N SER A 426 -17.37 18.65 12.24
CA SER A 426 -18.23 19.05 13.37
C SER A 426 -19.65 19.27 12.86
N GLY A 427 -20.62 18.49 13.38
CA GLY A 427 -22.03 18.62 12.97
C GLY A 427 -22.25 18.44 11.46
N GLY A 428 -21.52 17.52 10.83
CA GLY A 428 -21.56 17.27 9.38
C GLY A 428 -21.00 18.41 8.52
N VAL A 429 -20.20 19.32 9.11
CA VAL A 429 -19.42 20.34 8.40
C VAL A 429 -17.95 19.96 8.45
N PHE A 430 -17.31 19.94 7.28
CA PHE A 430 -15.88 19.76 7.18
C PHE A 430 -15.18 21.12 7.07
N THR A 431 -14.05 21.25 7.77
CA THR A 431 -13.14 22.42 7.68
C THR A 431 -11.72 21.92 7.49
N HIS A 432 -10.89 22.68 6.77
CA HIS A 432 -9.51 22.30 6.50
C HIS A 432 -8.53 23.39 6.92
N ALA A 433 -7.78 23.16 8.00
CA ALA A 433 -6.99 24.18 8.70
C ALA A 433 -5.84 24.82 7.88
N ILE A 434 -5.22 24.07 6.95
CA ILE A 434 -4.19 24.62 6.02
C ILE A 434 -4.83 25.39 4.87
N LEU A 435 -5.79 24.79 4.15
CA LEU A 435 -6.51 25.46 3.07
C LEU A 435 -7.17 26.76 3.55
N SER A 436 -7.86 26.75 4.70
CA SER A 436 -8.42 27.98 5.30
C SER A 436 -7.37 29.06 5.61
N ALA A 437 -6.14 28.67 5.96
CA ALA A 437 -5.06 29.62 6.20
C ALA A 437 -4.45 30.16 4.90
N ILE A 438 -4.33 29.32 3.85
CA ILE A 438 -3.97 29.76 2.49
C ILE A 438 -4.98 30.82 2.02
N ASP A 439 -6.26 30.55 2.21
CA ASP A 439 -7.32 31.48 1.82
C ASP A 439 -7.19 32.80 2.55
N THR A 440 -7.02 32.77 3.88
CA THR A 440 -6.90 33.99 4.69
C THR A 440 -5.67 34.81 4.29
N ALA A 441 -4.55 34.14 3.97
CA ALA A 441 -3.30 34.80 3.61
C ALA A 441 -3.28 35.39 2.19
N PHE A 442 -3.99 34.76 1.24
CA PHE A 442 -3.92 35.12 -0.19
C PHE A 442 -5.28 35.43 -0.83
N ILE A 443 -6.29 35.80 -0.03
CA ILE A 443 -7.65 36.10 -0.53
C ILE A 443 -7.68 37.15 -1.65
N ALA A 444 -6.74 38.09 -1.63
CA ALA A 444 -6.62 39.17 -2.62
C ALA A 444 -5.60 38.89 -3.74
N ASP A 445 -4.82 37.81 -3.66
CA ASP A 445 -3.74 37.49 -4.61
C ASP A 445 -3.91 36.08 -5.20
N ARG A 446 -4.59 36.01 -6.34
CA ARG A 446 -4.95 34.75 -7.00
C ARG A 446 -3.75 33.91 -7.43
N GLN A 447 -2.65 34.56 -7.85
CA GLN A 447 -1.47 33.84 -8.28
C GLN A 447 -0.75 33.21 -7.09
N LYS A 448 -0.60 33.95 -5.97
CA LYS A 448 -0.02 33.37 -4.75
C LYS A 448 -0.91 32.29 -4.13
N HIS A 449 -2.23 32.47 -4.18
CA HIS A 449 -3.20 31.44 -3.75
C HIS A 449 -3.04 30.15 -4.58
N ALA A 450 -3.01 30.26 -5.90
CA ALA A 450 -2.83 29.13 -6.82
C ALA A 450 -1.51 28.39 -6.55
N VAL A 451 -0.40 29.13 -6.42
CA VAL A 451 0.92 28.56 -6.10
C VAL A 451 0.91 27.86 -4.74
N ALA A 452 0.28 28.45 -3.72
CA ALA A 452 0.14 27.85 -2.41
C ALA A 452 -0.67 26.55 -2.43
N CYS A 453 -1.77 26.51 -3.19
CA CYS A 453 -2.57 25.29 -3.39
C CYS A 453 -1.77 24.19 -4.09
N VAL A 454 -1.01 24.53 -5.13
CA VAL A 454 -0.14 23.57 -5.83
C VAL A 454 0.97 23.06 -4.91
N ARG A 455 1.61 23.93 -4.12
CA ARG A 455 2.60 23.55 -3.11
C ARG A 455 2.02 22.64 -2.05
N TYR A 456 0.81 22.90 -1.60
CA TYR A 456 0.15 22.04 -0.62
C TYR A 456 -0.20 20.68 -1.23
N ALA A 457 -0.80 20.67 -2.43
CA ALA A 457 -1.12 19.46 -3.16
C ALA A 457 0.13 18.61 -3.45
N SER A 458 1.30 19.21 -3.68
CA SER A 458 2.54 18.47 -3.94
C SER A 458 3.10 17.78 -2.69
N VAL A 459 2.97 18.38 -1.49
CA VAL A 459 3.53 17.80 -0.24
C VAL A 459 2.54 16.94 0.57
N ALA A 460 1.23 17.14 0.43
CA ALA A 460 0.22 16.33 1.10
C ALA A 460 0.25 14.88 0.58
N GLN A 461 0.54 13.91 1.45
CA GLN A 461 0.69 12.48 1.09
C GLN A 461 -0.54 11.64 1.43
N SER A 462 -1.23 11.99 2.53
CA SER A 462 -2.61 11.55 2.76
C SER A 462 -3.52 12.52 2.01
N LEU A 463 -4.60 12.01 1.40
CA LEU A 463 -5.66 12.82 0.81
C LEU A 463 -7.02 12.39 1.35
N HIS A 464 -7.57 13.19 2.25
CA HIS A 464 -8.94 13.12 2.68
C HIS A 464 -9.86 13.61 1.53
N PRO A 465 -11.01 12.96 1.26
CA PRO A 465 -11.85 13.30 0.12
C PRO A 465 -12.32 14.77 0.11
N TYR A 466 -12.57 15.33 1.29
CA TYR A 466 -12.87 16.75 1.46
C TYR A 466 -11.75 17.67 0.96
N THR A 467 -10.48 17.33 1.23
CA THR A 467 -9.31 18.10 0.77
C THR A 467 -9.24 18.13 -0.76
N VAL A 468 -9.55 16.99 -1.41
CA VAL A 468 -9.56 16.88 -2.88
C VAL A 468 -10.65 17.77 -3.47
N LEU A 469 -11.87 17.70 -2.95
CA LEU A 469 -13.00 18.53 -3.41
C LEU A 469 -12.72 20.03 -3.24
N GLU A 470 -12.09 20.40 -2.11
CA GLU A 470 -11.70 21.78 -1.80
C GLU A 470 -10.56 22.30 -2.69
N LEU A 471 -9.55 21.48 -2.98
CA LEU A 471 -8.45 21.85 -3.90
C LEU A 471 -8.95 22.00 -5.34
N LEU A 472 -9.91 21.18 -5.76
CA LEU A 472 -10.54 21.27 -7.08
C LEU A 472 -11.59 22.39 -7.17
N HIS A 473 -11.80 23.17 -6.10
CA HIS A 473 -12.68 24.34 -6.15
C HIS A 473 -11.92 25.57 -6.70
N GLY A 474 -11.73 25.60 -8.03
CA GLY A 474 -10.94 26.63 -8.71
C GLY A 474 -11.48 28.07 -8.63
N ARG A 475 -12.76 28.25 -8.31
CA ARG A 475 -13.45 29.55 -8.19
C ARG A 475 -13.70 30.04 -6.77
N ARG A 476 -13.14 29.34 -5.77
CA ARG A 476 -13.38 29.58 -4.34
C ARG A 476 -13.21 31.06 -3.91
N PHE A 477 -12.47 31.88 -4.67
CA PHE A 477 -12.16 33.29 -4.36
C PHE A 477 -12.21 34.25 -5.55
N ALA A 478 -12.84 33.85 -6.66
CA ALA A 478 -13.30 34.83 -7.63
C ALA A 478 -14.60 35.45 -7.06
N ALA A 479 -14.80 36.77 -7.20
CA ALA A 479 -16.19 37.25 -7.22
C ALA A 479 -16.94 36.37 -8.24
N CYS A 480 -18.18 35.96 -7.97
CA CYS A 480 -18.90 34.89 -8.68
C CYS A 480 -18.85 34.93 -10.23
N ASP A 481 -18.43 36.05 -10.83
CA ASP A 481 -18.33 36.28 -12.27
C ASP A 481 -16.94 36.06 -12.90
N GLU A 482 -15.86 35.86 -12.13
CA GLU A 482 -14.51 35.74 -12.71
C GLU A 482 -14.05 34.28 -12.92
N ALA A 483 -13.36 34.04 -14.05
CA ALA A 483 -12.88 32.73 -14.44
C ALA A 483 -11.73 32.23 -13.52
N PRO A 484 -11.61 30.90 -13.28
CA PRO A 484 -10.50 30.34 -12.53
C PRO A 484 -9.16 30.59 -13.25
N VAL A 485 -8.06 30.56 -12.51
CA VAL A 485 -6.71 30.66 -13.10
C VAL A 485 -6.54 29.56 -14.14
N ALA A 486 -6.23 29.95 -15.38
CA ALA A 486 -6.12 29.03 -16.51
C ALA A 486 -5.16 27.88 -16.19
N GLY A 487 -5.63 26.64 -16.39
CA GLY A 487 -4.83 25.44 -16.17
C GLY A 487 -4.59 25.04 -14.70
N LEU A 488 -5.02 25.83 -13.70
CA LEU A 488 -4.82 25.50 -12.28
C LEU A 488 -5.54 24.22 -11.88
N LEU A 489 -6.81 24.10 -12.25
CA LEU A 489 -7.64 22.92 -12.01
C LEU A 489 -7.00 21.66 -12.59
N PHE A 490 -6.50 21.77 -13.82
CA PHE A 490 -5.78 20.68 -14.48
C PHE A 490 -4.46 20.35 -13.77
N ALA A 491 -3.65 21.35 -13.41
CA ALA A 491 -2.39 21.16 -12.71
C ALA A 491 -2.58 20.51 -11.33
N LEU A 492 -3.60 20.93 -10.58
CA LEU A 492 -3.98 20.32 -9.31
C LEU A 492 -4.47 18.89 -9.52
N ALA A 493 -5.34 18.65 -10.51
CA ALA A 493 -5.80 17.31 -10.83
C ALA A 493 -4.65 16.38 -11.24
N SER A 494 -3.65 16.86 -12.00
CA SER A 494 -2.45 16.10 -12.35
C SER A 494 -1.56 15.83 -11.13
N ALA A 495 -1.36 16.81 -10.25
CA ALA A 495 -0.60 16.63 -9.01
C ALA A 495 -1.27 15.64 -8.05
N LEU A 496 -2.60 15.68 -7.98
CA LEU A 496 -3.42 14.77 -7.17
C LEU A 496 -3.49 13.36 -7.79
N ALA A 497 -3.61 13.24 -9.11
CA ALA A 497 -3.60 11.96 -9.81
C ALA A 497 -2.24 11.24 -9.73
N GLY A 498 -1.15 11.96 -9.46
CA GLY A 498 0.15 11.41 -9.14
C GLY A 498 0.26 10.80 -7.74
N LYS A 499 -0.78 10.94 -6.90
CA LYS A 499 -0.74 10.50 -5.51
C LYS A 499 -1.07 9.02 -5.41
N PRO A 500 -0.30 8.25 -4.60
CA PRO A 500 -0.59 6.85 -4.36
C PRO A 500 -2.08 6.67 -4.03
N THR A 501 -2.59 7.49 -3.06
CA THR A 501 -3.97 7.54 -2.51
C THR A 501 -5.12 7.68 -3.53
N LEU A 502 -4.83 8.01 -4.79
CA LEU A 502 -5.82 8.24 -5.84
C LEU A 502 -5.57 7.42 -7.11
N GLN A 503 -4.42 6.73 -7.23
CA GLN A 503 -4.03 6.00 -8.44
C GLN A 503 -4.76 4.67 -8.60
N HIS A 504 -5.13 3.99 -7.50
CA HIS A 504 -5.53 2.59 -7.56
C HIS A 504 -6.94 2.29 -7.03
N GLY A 505 -7.60 3.27 -6.42
CA GLY A 505 -9.01 3.17 -6.07
C GLY A 505 -9.90 4.19 -6.78
N GLY A 506 -9.32 5.30 -7.23
CA GLY A 506 -10.09 6.48 -7.60
C GLY A 506 -10.77 7.10 -6.37
N LEU A 507 -11.07 8.39 -6.44
CA LEU A 507 -11.68 9.17 -5.35
C LEU A 507 -12.94 8.51 -4.74
N GLN A 508 -13.69 7.74 -5.53
CA GLN A 508 -14.90 7.03 -5.11
C GLN A 508 -14.67 5.93 -4.07
N ARG A 509 -13.46 5.37 -3.98
CA ARG A 509 -13.13 4.31 -3.02
C ARG A 509 -12.55 4.82 -1.70
N LEU A 510 -12.33 6.14 -1.57
CA LEU A 510 -11.84 6.70 -0.32
C LEU A 510 -12.91 6.61 0.79
N PRO A 511 -12.52 6.22 2.02
CA PRO A 511 -13.41 6.27 3.17
C PRO A 511 -14.03 7.66 3.32
N ALA A 512 -15.31 7.70 3.67
CA ALA A 512 -16.09 8.93 3.84
C ALA A 512 -16.27 9.80 2.58
N PHE A 513 -15.89 9.37 1.36
CA PHE A 513 -16.16 10.18 0.16
C PHE A 513 -17.66 10.47 -0.02
N GLY A 514 -18.53 9.50 0.24
CA GLY A 514 -19.98 9.69 0.19
C GLY A 514 -20.49 10.78 1.14
N ALA A 515 -20.00 10.78 2.39
CA ALA A 515 -20.37 11.75 3.42
C ALA A 515 -19.74 13.13 3.18
N ALA A 516 -18.45 13.17 2.85
CA ALA A 516 -17.72 14.40 2.56
C ALA A 516 -18.26 15.11 1.31
N SER A 517 -18.58 14.36 0.24
CA SER A 517 -19.20 14.94 -0.96
C SER A 517 -20.62 15.43 -0.68
N ALA A 518 -21.44 14.67 0.03
CA ALA A 518 -22.79 15.11 0.40
C ALA A 518 -22.75 16.39 1.26
N ALA A 519 -21.84 16.47 2.23
CA ALA A 519 -21.62 17.66 3.05
C ALA A 519 -21.07 18.85 2.26
N PHE A 520 -20.16 18.61 1.31
CA PHE A 520 -19.57 19.63 0.45
C PHE A 520 -20.61 20.27 -0.50
N PHE A 521 -21.51 19.46 -1.08
CA PHE A 521 -22.56 19.91 -2.01
C PHE A 521 -23.88 20.30 -1.33
N ALA A 522 -24.00 20.16 0.00
CA ALA A 522 -25.20 20.53 0.73
C ALA A 522 -25.41 22.06 0.73
N VAL A 523 -26.63 22.49 0.38
CA VAL A 523 -27.07 23.87 0.59
C VAL A 523 -27.66 23.95 1.99
N ARG A 524 -26.98 24.65 2.91
CA ARG A 524 -27.54 24.95 4.23
C ARG A 524 -28.28 26.28 4.14
N GLY A 525 -29.61 26.22 4.25
CA GLY A 525 -30.44 27.41 4.37
C GLY A 525 -30.07 28.22 5.61
N GLY A 526 -29.98 29.54 5.45
CA GLY A 526 -29.57 30.49 6.49
C GLY A 526 -28.09 30.84 6.37
N GLY A 527 -27.77 32.14 6.36
CA GLY A 527 -26.45 32.75 6.09
C GLY A 527 -25.31 32.39 7.04
N SER A 528 -25.16 31.11 7.39
CA SER A 528 -23.99 30.59 8.07
C SER A 528 -22.80 30.64 7.11
N SER A 529 -21.67 31.16 7.57
CA SER A 529 -20.39 31.21 6.83
C SER A 529 -19.77 29.83 6.55
N ALA A 530 -20.55 28.74 6.72
CA ALA A 530 -20.14 27.36 6.58
C ALA A 530 -20.64 26.71 5.27
N ALA A 531 -21.51 27.38 4.50
CA ALA A 531 -21.93 26.92 3.18
C ALA A 531 -20.82 27.17 2.15
N ARG A 532 -20.43 26.13 1.39
CA ARG A 532 -19.35 26.22 0.38
C ARG A 532 -19.79 26.80 -0.95
N PHE A 533 -21.09 26.84 -1.18
CA PHE A 533 -21.73 27.40 -2.35
C PHE A 533 -22.78 28.39 -1.90
N ALA A 534 -22.79 29.59 -2.48
CA ALA A 534 -23.76 30.63 -2.13
C ALA A 534 -25.11 30.41 -2.84
N SER A 535 -25.09 29.71 -3.99
CA SER A 535 -26.26 29.42 -4.81
C SER A 535 -26.15 28.08 -5.56
N ASP A 536 -27.27 27.64 -6.15
CA ASP A 536 -27.31 26.48 -7.03
C ASP A 536 -26.54 26.71 -8.34
N VAL A 537 -26.47 27.95 -8.79
CA VAL A 537 -25.64 28.37 -9.93
C VAL A 537 -24.17 28.08 -9.60
N ASP A 538 -23.69 28.44 -8.40
CA ASP A 538 -22.30 28.20 -8.01
C ASP A 538 -21.97 26.70 -7.95
N ARG A 539 -22.91 25.88 -7.47
CA ARG A 539 -22.76 24.41 -7.46
C ARG A 539 -22.62 23.87 -8.89
N LYS A 540 -23.51 24.29 -9.79
CA LYS A 540 -23.49 23.87 -11.20
C LYS A 540 -22.24 24.39 -11.92
N GLN A 541 -21.80 25.60 -11.61
CA GLN A 541 -20.59 26.18 -12.17
C GLN A 541 -19.33 25.41 -11.75
N TYR A 542 -19.21 25.00 -10.48
CA TYR A 542 -18.15 24.10 -10.03
C TYR A 542 -18.12 22.80 -10.84
N VAL A 543 -19.29 22.17 -11.04
CA VAL A 543 -19.36 20.93 -11.82
C VAL A 543 -19.01 21.17 -13.29
N ALA A 544 -19.44 22.29 -13.88
CA ALA A 544 -19.08 22.68 -15.23
C ALA A 544 -17.56 22.87 -15.39
N ASP A 545 -16.90 23.53 -14.43
CA ASP A 545 -15.45 23.72 -14.44
C ASP A 545 -14.69 22.40 -14.30
N VAL A 546 -15.13 21.51 -13.41
CA VAL A 546 -14.56 20.15 -13.24
C VAL A 546 -14.71 19.34 -14.53
N CYS A 547 -15.90 19.35 -15.14
CA CYS A 547 -16.20 18.67 -16.40
C CYS A 547 -15.35 19.23 -17.57
N SER A 548 -15.24 20.56 -17.68
CA SER A 548 -14.40 21.21 -18.68
C SER A 548 -12.92 20.82 -18.49
N SER A 549 -12.42 20.87 -17.25
CA SER A 549 -11.06 20.44 -16.95
C SER A 549 -10.82 18.94 -17.20
N ALA A 550 -11.84 18.10 -17.04
CA ALA A 550 -11.76 16.67 -17.37
C ALA A 550 -11.57 16.46 -18.87
N THR A 551 -12.31 17.22 -19.70
CA THR A 551 -12.11 17.19 -21.16
C THR A 551 -10.74 17.71 -21.58
N ALA A 552 -10.23 18.77 -20.93
CA ALA A 552 -8.88 19.27 -21.17
C ALA A 552 -7.80 18.24 -20.77
N ALA A 553 -7.97 17.57 -19.63
CA ALA A 553 -7.08 16.50 -19.18
C ALA A 553 -7.08 15.33 -20.16
N LEU A 554 -8.26 14.93 -20.65
CA LEU A 554 -8.40 13.91 -21.68
C LEU A 554 -7.72 14.32 -23.00
N ALA A 555 -7.87 15.58 -23.41
CA ALA A 555 -7.24 16.12 -24.61
C ALA A 555 -5.70 16.06 -24.52
N SER A 556 -5.17 16.34 -23.33
CA SER A 556 -3.73 16.32 -23.06
C SER A 556 -3.15 14.91 -22.84
N GLY A 557 -3.97 13.86 -22.86
CA GLY A 557 -3.54 12.48 -22.56
C GLY A 557 -3.28 12.22 -21.06
N SER A 558 -3.65 13.12 -20.17
CA SER A 558 -3.49 12.96 -18.71
C SER A 558 -4.64 12.11 -18.14
N LEU A 559 -4.62 10.81 -18.45
CA LEU A 559 -5.71 9.88 -18.10
C LEU A 559 -5.97 9.78 -16.58
N GLY A 560 -4.93 9.92 -15.75
CA GLY A 560 -5.08 9.96 -14.30
C GLY A 560 -5.85 11.18 -13.82
N ALA A 561 -5.53 12.37 -14.33
CA ALA A 561 -6.23 13.61 -14.00
C ALA A 561 -7.67 13.58 -14.52
N ALA A 562 -7.87 13.07 -15.74
CA ALA A 562 -9.20 12.86 -16.30
C ALA A 562 -10.04 11.96 -15.38
N ARG A 563 -9.51 10.78 -15.01
CA ARG A 563 -10.17 9.82 -14.10
C ARG A 563 -10.56 10.42 -12.75
N LEU A 564 -9.69 11.23 -12.16
CA LEU A 564 -9.97 11.91 -10.89
C LEU A 564 -11.12 12.90 -11.04
N LEU A 565 -11.07 13.77 -12.05
CA LEU A 565 -12.09 14.78 -12.31
C LEU A 565 -13.44 14.15 -12.67
N PHE A 566 -13.43 13.00 -13.35
CA PHE A 566 -14.62 12.20 -13.61
C PHE A 566 -15.31 11.70 -12.35
N ALA A 567 -14.54 11.17 -11.41
CA ALA A 567 -15.08 10.66 -10.15
C ALA A 567 -15.79 11.78 -9.36
N VAL A 568 -15.25 13.00 -9.41
CA VAL A 568 -15.90 14.19 -8.83
C VAL A 568 -17.16 14.57 -9.60
N ALA A 569 -17.08 14.66 -10.93
CA ALA A 569 -18.20 15.04 -11.79
C ALA A 569 -19.39 14.08 -11.67
N ASP A 570 -19.13 12.77 -11.71
CA ASP A 570 -20.16 11.71 -11.57
C ASP A 570 -20.91 11.84 -10.23
N ARG A 571 -20.15 11.98 -9.13
CA ARG A 571 -20.74 12.16 -7.80
C ARG A 571 -21.53 13.47 -7.70
N ALA A 572 -21.02 14.56 -8.26
CA ALA A 572 -21.67 15.85 -8.22
C ALA A 572 -22.98 15.86 -9.03
N VAL A 573 -22.98 15.26 -10.22
CA VAL A 573 -24.18 15.08 -11.05
C VAL A 573 -25.22 14.22 -10.32
N SER A 574 -24.81 13.13 -9.67
CA SER A 574 -25.71 12.32 -8.84
C SER A 574 -26.35 13.12 -7.70
N LEU A 575 -25.59 14.01 -7.04
CA LEU A 575 -26.11 14.85 -5.95
C LEU A 575 -26.98 16.02 -6.44
N LEU A 576 -26.72 16.56 -7.63
CA LEU A 576 -27.50 17.64 -8.23
C LEU A 576 -28.80 17.17 -8.87
N TYR A 577 -28.81 15.98 -9.49
CA TYR A 577 -29.93 15.51 -10.32
C TYR A 577 -30.55 14.18 -9.87
N GLY A 578 -29.99 13.47 -8.88
CA GLY A 578 -30.42 12.13 -8.47
C GLY A 578 -31.53 12.05 -7.41
N GLY A 579 -32.08 13.18 -6.95
CA GLY A 579 -33.19 13.21 -5.99
C GLY A 579 -34.55 13.03 -6.67
N THR A 580 -35.44 12.21 -6.09
CA THR A 580 -36.82 11.94 -6.55
C THR A 580 -37.82 13.08 -6.30
N ALA A 581 -37.38 14.26 -5.88
CA ALA A 581 -38.26 15.41 -5.73
C ALA A 581 -38.35 16.15 -7.08
N ALA A 582 -39.47 15.97 -7.77
CA ALA A 582 -39.89 16.81 -8.88
C ALA A 582 -40.16 18.23 -8.38
N VAL A 583 -39.10 18.99 -8.12
CA VAL A 583 -39.21 20.43 -7.88
C VAL A 583 -39.03 21.11 -9.23
N THR A 584 -40.12 21.68 -9.74
CA THR A 584 -40.11 22.61 -10.87
C THR A 584 -39.35 23.87 -10.46
N HIS A 585 -38.02 23.85 -10.62
CA HIS A 585 -37.19 25.04 -10.55
C HIS A 585 -37.25 25.75 -11.90
N THR A 586 -37.61 27.03 -11.91
CA THR A 586 -37.35 27.93 -13.03
C THR A 586 -35.85 28.17 -13.12
N HIS A 587 -35.18 27.54 -14.08
CA HIS A 587 -33.75 27.69 -14.28
C HIS A 587 -33.40 29.09 -14.81
N SER A 588 -32.43 29.74 -14.18
CA SER A 588 -31.83 30.96 -14.72
C SER A 588 -30.99 30.66 -15.97
N ALA A 589 -30.76 31.67 -16.81
CA ALA A 589 -29.93 31.53 -18.02
C ALA A 589 -28.50 31.04 -17.69
N ALA A 590 -27.95 31.46 -16.55
CA ALA A 590 -26.64 31.02 -16.07
C ALA A 590 -26.61 29.53 -15.69
N GLU A 591 -27.67 29.00 -15.07
CA GLU A 591 -27.79 27.57 -14.78
C GLU A 591 -27.89 26.73 -16.05
N LEU A 592 -28.65 27.20 -17.04
CA LEU A 592 -28.78 26.52 -18.34
C LEU A 592 -27.45 26.48 -19.09
N GLN A 593 -26.64 27.54 -18.98
CA GLN A 593 -25.29 27.56 -19.55
C GLN A 593 -24.36 26.55 -18.87
N CYS A 594 -24.38 26.46 -17.53
CA CYS A 594 -23.63 25.45 -16.79
C CYS A 594 -24.05 24.04 -17.19
N GLU A 595 -25.37 23.79 -17.27
CA GLU A 595 -25.94 22.50 -17.68
C GLU A 595 -25.53 22.09 -19.09
N ALA A 596 -25.48 23.05 -20.03
CA ALA A 596 -24.99 22.81 -21.37
C ALA A 596 -23.52 22.35 -21.37
N VAL A 597 -22.65 23.04 -20.63
CA VAL A 597 -21.22 22.67 -20.52
C VAL A 597 -21.04 21.29 -19.88
N ILE A 598 -21.81 20.99 -18.83
CA ILE A 598 -21.80 19.67 -18.16
C ILE A 598 -22.22 18.59 -19.16
N ALA A 599 -23.34 18.77 -19.86
CA ALA A 599 -23.86 17.81 -20.82
C ALA A 599 -22.91 17.58 -22.00
N ASP A 600 -22.35 18.65 -22.56
CA ASP A 600 -21.39 18.58 -23.66
C ASP A 600 -20.13 17.84 -23.25
N SER A 601 -19.60 18.15 -22.07
CA SER A 601 -18.43 17.47 -21.52
C SER A 601 -18.71 15.98 -21.30
N ILE A 602 -19.83 15.63 -20.67
CA ILE A 602 -20.20 14.21 -20.44
C ILE A 602 -20.37 13.47 -21.77
N SER A 603 -20.96 14.12 -22.79
CA SER A 603 -21.09 13.57 -24.14
C SER A 603 -19.74 13.29 -24.81
N VAL A 604 -18.81 14.25 -24.73
CA VAL A 604 -17.42 14.10 -25.22
C VAL A 604 -16.76 12.89 -24.56
N MET A 605 -16.91 12.80 -23.25
CA MET A 605 -16.24 11.82 -22.43
C MET A 605 -16.81 10.41 -22.63
N ARG A 606 -18.13 10.29 -22.73
CA ARG A 606 -18.80 9.03 -23.09
C ARG A 606 -18.40 8.56 -24.48
N SER A 607 -18.35 9.47 -25.46
CA SER A 607 -17.91 9.14 -26.82
C SER A 607 -16.47 8.60 -26.84
N PHE A 608 -15.58 9.16 -26.01
CA PHE A 608 -14.22 8.64 -25.84
C PHE A 608 -14.21 7.23 -25.21
N VAL A 609 -15.02 6.99 -24.18
CA VAL A 609 -15.11 5.67 -23.53
C VAL A 609 -15.64 4.62 -24.51
N ASP A 610 -16.76 4.89 -25.19
CA ASP A 610 -17.37 3.98 -26.17
C ASP A 610 -16.41 3.64 -27.32
N TRP A 611 -15.67 4.65 -27.81
CA TRP A 611 -14.62 4.45 -28.81
C TRP A 611 -13.42 3.65 -28.25
N SER A 612 -12.97 3.93 -27.02
CA SER A 612 -11.84 3.22 -26.41
C SER A 612 -12.14 1.73 -26.19
N LEU A 613 -13.38 1.40 -25.80
CA LEU A 613 -13.84 0.03 -25.57
C LEU A 613 -13.93 -0.78 -26.89
N THR A 614 -14.20 -0.11 -28.01
CA THR A 614 -14.31 -0.73 -29.34
C THR A 614 -12.96 -0.83 -30.07
N ALA A 615 -12.01 0.06 -29.77
CA ALA A 615 -10.66 0.09 -30.36
C ALA A 615 -9.60 -0.71 -29.57
N SER A 616 -9.91 -1.16 -28.35
CA SER A 616 -8.99 -1.78 -27.37
C SER A 616 -8.28 -3.08 -27.82
N SER A 617 -8.66 -3.70 -28.94
CA SER A 617 -7.98 -4.91 -29.43
C SER A 617 -6.71 -4.64 -30.23
N SER A 618 -6.33 -3.39 -30.52
CA SER A 618 -5.21 -3.14 -31.47
C SER A 618 -4.21 -2.00 -31.22
N ILE A 619 -4.37 -1.08 -30.26
CA ILE A 619 -3.47 0.09 -30.22
C ILE A 619 -3.17 0.59 -28.79
N GLY A 620 -1.89 0.90 -28.53
CA GLY A 620 -1.38 1.58 -27.33
C GLY A 620 -1.89 3.01 -27.13
N VAL A 621 -1.61 3.55 -25.94
CA VAL A 621 -2.16 4.79 -25.36
C VAL A 621 -2.25 5.97 -26.34
N MET A 622 -3.45 6.54 -26.53
CA MET A 622 -3.73 7.63 -27.48
C MET A 622 -4.04 8.97 -26.80
N SER A 623 -3.64 10.09 -27.43
CA SER A 623 -4.04 11.46 -27.10
C SER A 623 -5.10 11.97 -28.10
N ALA A 624 -6.26 12.45 -27.61
CA ALA A 624 -7.33 12.98 -28.45
C ALA A 624 -7.19 14.50 -28.65
N HIS A 625 -7.32 15.01 -29.88
CA HIS A 625 -7.36 16.45 -30.13
C HIS A 625 -8.80 16.91 -30.41
N PHE A 626 -9.34 17.79 -29.58
CA PHE A 626 -10.69 18.33 -29.78
C PHE A 626 -10.64 19.53 -30.72
N GLY A 627 -11.28 19.40 -31.89
CA GLY A 627 -11.66 20.56 -32.71
C GLY A 627 -12.67 21.46 -31.99
N ALA A 628 -12.89 22.66 -32.52
CA ALA A 628 -13.80 23.65 -31.94
C ALA A 628 -15.22 23.08 -31.70
N SER A 629 -15.87 23.56 -30.64
CA SER A 629 -17.16 23.10 -30.08
C SER A 629 -18.34 23.01 -31.07
N HIS A 630 -18.20 23.50 -32.29
CA HIS A 630 -19.26 23.61 -33.29
C HIS A 630 -19.15 22.58 -34.43
N SER A 631 -18.03 21.85 -34.56
CA SER A 631 -17.86 20.83 -35.60
C SER A 631 -18.17 19.44 -35.08
N LEU A 632 -19.11 18.74 -35.72
CA LEU A 632 -19.50 17.34 -35.46
C LEU A 632 -18.40 16.30 -35.78
N THR A 633 -17.22 16.77 -36.18
CA THR A 633 -16.02 15.99 -36.48
C THR A 633 -14.94 16.28 -35.45
N LYS A 634 -14.41 15.21 -34.82
CA LYS A 634 -13.29 15.27 -33.86
C LYS A 634 -12.13 14.40 -34.33
N GLU A 635 -10.91 14.90 -34.20
CA GLU A 635 -9.68 14.28 -34.71
C GLU A 635 -8.90 13.57 -33.57
N ALA A 636 -8.45 12.35 -33.79
CA ALA A 636 -7.53 11.67 -32.85
C ALA A 636 -6.18 11.40 -33.53
N ALA A 637 -5.09 11.64 -32.80
CA ALA A 637 -3.73 11.36 -33.24
C ALA A 637 -3.11 10.23 -32.39
N LEU A 638 -2.50 9.25 -33.07
CA LEU A 638 -1.79 8.12 -32.47
C LEU A 638 -0.36 8.56 -32.09
N ARG A 639 0.07 8.29 -30.85
CA ARG A 639 1.48 8.44 -30.42
C ARG A 639 1.95 7.18 -29.72
N ASP A 640 3.14 6.70 -30.06
CA ASP A 640 3.83 5.53 -29.51
C ASP A 640 4.83 5.89 -28.40
N GLY A 641 4.88 7.16 -27.97
CA GLY A 641 5.78 7.64 -26.93
C GLY A 641 7.15 8.11 -27.43
N LEU A 642 7.41 8.10 -28.75
CA LEU A 642 8.60 8.71 -29.37
C LEU A 642 8.23 10.03 -30.07
N ALA A 643 9.15 10.99 -30.06
CA ALA A 643 8.95 12.29 -30.73
C ALA A 643 9.12 12.12 -32.25
N HIS A 644 8.02 12.03 -32.99
CA HIS A 644 8.02 12.00 -34.46
C HIS A 644 7.48 13.31 -35.06
N PRO A 645 8.00 13.73 -36.24
CA PRO A 645 7.42 14.83 -37.02
C PRO A 645 5.95 14.55 -37.38
N ILE A 646 5.14 15.61 -37.44
CA ILE A 646 3.67 15.61 -37.47
C ILE A 646 3.05 14.86 -38.67
N ASP A 647 3.82 14.58 -39.71
CA ASP A 647 3.33 14.01 -40.98
C ASP A 647 2.96 12.51 -40.92
N THR A 648 3.10 11.85 -39.77
CA THR A 648 2.80 10.41 -39.60
C THR A 648 1.53 10.11 -38.78
N SER A 649 0.77 11.12 -38.36
CA SER A 649 -0.49 10.89 -37.63
C SER A 649 -1.58 10.35 -38.56
N ARG A 650 -2.07 9.13 -38.31
CA ARG A 650 -3.27 8.62 -38.99
C ARG A 650 -4.51 9.32 -38.38
N GLN A 651 -5.20 10.11 -39.18
CA GLN A 651 -6.46 10.77 -38.80
C GLN A 651 -7.57 9.73 -38.58
N VAL A 652 -8.03 9.58 -37.34
CA VAL A 652 -9.28 8.85 -37.04
C VAL A 652 -10.37 9.86 -36.72
N HIS A 653 -11.45 9.84 -37.50
CA HIS A 653 -12.60 10.71 -37.33
C HIS A 653 -13.61 10.05 -36.37
N ILE A 654 -13.83 10.63 -35.19
CA ILE A 654 -14.83 10.16 -34.24
C ILE A 654 -16.13 10.96 -34.43
N ARG A 655 -17.23 10.30 -34.78
CA ARG A 655 -18.58 10.90 -34.77
C ARG A 655 -19.11 10.88 -33.34
N ALA A 656 -19.53 12.04 -32.82
CA ALA A 656 -20.15 12.13 -31.50
C ALA A 656 -21.50 11.38 -31.48
N VAL A 657 -21.75 10.62 -30.41
CA VAL A 657 -23.06 10.00 -30.19
C VAL A 657 -24.02 11.08 -29.66
N PRO A 658 -25.14 11.37 -30.35
CA PRO A 658 -26.10 12.34 -29.84
C PRO A 658 -26.73 11.82 -28.54
N VAL A 659 -26.61 12.61 -27.46
CA VAL A 659 -27.36 12.34 -26.23
C VAL A 659 -28.83 12.66 -26.53
N LEU A 660 -29.66 11.63 -26.65
CA LEU A 660 -31.10 11.81 -26.70
C LEU A 660 -31.53 12.45 -25.37
N ARG A 661 -31.87 13.74 -25.41
CA ARG A 661 -32.70 14.36 -24.37
C ARG A 661 -34.01 13.57 -24.37
N GLN A 662 -34.19 12.63 -23.45
CA GLN A 662 -35.54 12.16 -23.20
C GLN A 662 -36.33 13.36 -22.68
N PRO A 663 -37.43 13.76 -23.33
CA PRO A 663 -38.31 14.75 -22.75
C PRO A 663 -38.73 14.22 -21.37
N LYS A 664 -38.69 15.08 -20.35
CA LYS A 664 -39.36 14.82 -19.08
C LYS A 664 -40.75 14.28 -19.43
N ARG A 665 -41.12 13.10 -18.92
CA ARG A 665 -42.51 12.64 -18.99
C ARG A 665 -43.38 13.76 -18.43
N SER A 666 -44.08 14.46 -19.30
CA SER A 666 -45.22 15.29 -18.92
C SER A 666 -46.27 14.34 -18.36
N ILE A 667 -46.82 14.67 -17.19
CA ILE A 667 -48.14 14.18 -16.80
C ILE A 667 -49.16 14.90 -17.67
#